data_AF-A0A838EM50-F1
#
_entry.id   AF-A0A838EM50-F1
#
_cell.length_a   1.000
_cell.length_b   1.000
_cell.length_c   1.000
_cell.angle_alpha   90.00
_cell.angle_beta   90.00
_cell.angle_gamma   90.00
#
_symmetry.space_group_name_H-M   'P 1'
#
loop_
_entity.id
_entity.type
_entity.pdbx_description
1 polymer ?
#
loop_
_entity_poly.entity_id
_entity_poly.type
_entity_poly.pdbx_seq_one_letter_code
_entity_poly.pdbx_strand_id
1 'polypeptide(L)'
;MEQPALLSIVRTDTRYRFRLDLPDGPAPTGQEYSNELNGDTRERLRRALQSATQSMHSLAAMEMKRQTAKLGAVNDSLLTLGRFLFESLLPAPLQEALRRLDSTLIISTNTPDIPWELMFDASTKPGRYLCHTLSIGRLLHSANRERDTQIRASLPERATRKIGRRETQGLTVLFLVNPTGERSSAEEEVASLCTTLPESVSRIILYRQQANQLEMRMRVNAEMPHVLHYAGPLPLTTSGGDPVLALPGNSRLDSAAIEQILQPLPKRPLIFLSCLEDERPGRSGVNGQSQQDRDELMERLAGNLLKAGAGSVLVLRWPVSMQRVSEFSALFYQDVVDGVTLGEALRRARVTMAQHYIDDTSWMSFMLYGDPMQRLVASSLSDKERPIEPRLDPFEDTQIMAPILPSSGTPDRRFLRAVLELSLGEARRMHKDYLGTPHLFIALTKLDGGCTQDALRSLGFSPKQVRDVIRLALGNGKATSDTTILPTRRCKEILQTAERNAANSGSSAVDERSIAQAVLSEGDGVTHELLTKLGINPSQLIELVMSSSARALLELVPSVGASPEVIQEELPDAIGPEGSASSKGAGASVLERLGRDLTKQASNKQLTPLIGRDREIRQLMQTLMLKDRNNPILIGDSGVGKTTIVGGLAQRIVDGKVPPELRDKRLIELSASSLVAGTKYRGEFEERLLKVLE
;
A
#
# COMPACT_ATOMS: atom_id res chain seq x y z
N MET A 1 28.90 11.06 -1.90
CA MET A 1 27.58 11.71 -1.83
C MET A 1 27.24 12.13 -3.25
N GLU A 2 26.25 11.49 -3.87
CA GLU A 2 25.74 11.95 -5.17
C GLU A 2 25.31 13.41 -5.02
N GLN A 3 25.83 14.31 -5.86
CA GLN A 3 25.37 15.69 -5.87
C GLN A 3 24.14 15.80 -6.77
N PRO A 4 23.10 16.57 -6.40
CA PRO A 4 21.95 16.80 -7.26
C PRO A 4 22.30 17.81 -8.37
N ALA A 5 21.71 17.64 -9.55
CA ALA A 5 21.75 18.64 -10.60
C ALA A 5 20.84 19.84 -10.24
N LEU A 6 21.24 21.05 -10.62
CA LEU A 6 20.49 22.28 -10.35
C LEU A 6 20.07 22.95 -11.66
N LEU A 7 18.77 22.98 -11.92
CA LEU A 7 18.17 23.77 -13.00
C LEU A 7 17.68 25.12 -12.44
N SER A 8 18.39 26.18 -12.80
CA SER A 8 18.03 27.56 -12.48
C SER A 8 17.24 28.18 -13.63
N ILE A 9 16.06 28.72 -13.33
CA ILE A 9 15.15 29.34 -14.31
C ILE A 9 14.79 30.74 -13.84
N VAL A 10 15.21 31.77 -14.56
CA VAL A 10 14.93 33.16 -14.22
C VAL A 10 14.17 33.83 -15.34
N ARG A 11 12.91 34.20 -15.08
CA ARG A 11 12.11 35.05 -15.96
C ARG A 11 12.48 36.52 -15.72
N THR A 12 12.80 37.22 -16.79
CA THR A 12 12.83 38.68 -16.86
C THR A 12 11.69 39.16 -17.76
N ASP A 13 11.48 40.47 -17.88
CA ASP A 13 10.36 41.01 -18.68
C ASP A 13 10.37 40.52 -20.13
N THR A 14 11.54 40.33 -20.73
CA THR A 14 11.70 40.03 -22.16
C THR A 14 12.28 38.66 -22.47
N ARG A 15 12.75 37.89 -21.47
CA ARG A 15 13.40 36.59 -21.71
C ARG A 15 13.38 35.68 -20.49
N TYR A 16 13.38 34.37 -20.75
CA TYR A 16 13.79 33.35 -19.79
C TYR A 16 15.29 33.10 -19.88
N ARG A 17 15.94 32.93 -18.73
CA ARG A 17 17.33 32.48 -18.62
C ARG A 17 17.36 31.16 -17.87
N PHE A 18 17.99 30.17 -18.47
CA PHE A 18 18.09 28.81 -17.98
C PHE A 18 19.55 28.45 -17.78
N ARG A 19 19.85 27.73 -16.70
CA ARG A 19 21.18 27.19 -16.43
C ARG A 19 21.03 25.85 -15.73
N LEU A 20 21.67 24.82 -16.26
CA LEU A 20 21.72 23.49 -15.65
C LEU A 20 23.15 23.21 -15.17
N ASP A 21 23.34 23.15 -13.85
CA ASP A 21 24.60 22.73 -13.25
C ASP A 21 24.55 21.22 -12.94
N LEU A 22 25.48 20.45 -13.50
CA LEU A 22 25.59 18.99 -13.33
C LEU A 22 26.59 18.64 -12.19
N PRO A 23 26.43 17.48 -11.55
CA PRO A 23 27.21 17.10 -10.37
C PRO A 23 28.70 16.79 -10.62
N ASP A 24 29.08 16.27 -11.79
CA ASP A 24 30.46 15.83 -12.08
C ASP A 24 31.12 16.66 -13.20
N GLY A 25 31.35 17.95 -12.95
CA GLY A 25 32.10 18.81 -13.87
C GLY A 25 33.07 19.76 -13.16
N PRO A 26 34.35 19.84 -13.55
CA PRO A 26 35.22 20.91 -13.09
C PRO A 26 34.65 22.21 -13.65
N ALA A 27 34.32 23.17 -12.80
CA ALA A 27 33.80 24.47 -13.24
C ALA A 27 34.74 25.10 -14.31
N PRO A 28 34.20 25.79 -15.34
CA PRO A 28 33.06 26.69 -15.20
C PRO A 28 31.78 26.29 -15.95
N THR A 29 30.68 26.46 -15.21
CA THR A 29 29.34 26.86 -15.66
C THR A 29 28.55 25.88 -16.53
N GLY A 30 27.42 25.43 -15.99
CA GLY A 30 26.23 25.23 -16.81
C GLY A 30 26.04 26.47 -17.69
N GLN A 31 26.21 26.31 -19.00
CA GLN A 31 26.05 27.37 -19.96
C GLN A 31 24.70 28.05 -19.74
N GLU A 32 24.68 29.38 -19.64
CA GLU A 32 23.43 30.12 -19.50
C GLU A 32 22.78 30.20 -20.88
N TYR A 33 21.61 29.60 -21.02
CA TYR A 33 20.79 29.66 -22.22
C TYR A 33 19.68 30.67 -22.02
N SER A 34 19.38 31.47 -23.03
CA SER A 34 18.25 32.39 -22.99
C SER A 34 17.24 32.09 -24.09
N ASN A 35 15.96 32.22 -23.77
CA ASN A 35 14.88 32.16 -24.73
C ASN A 35 14.08 33.46 -24.67
N GLU A 36 13.89 34.12 -25.81
CA GLU A 36 13.17 35.38 -25.88
C GLU A 36 11.67 35.18 -25.66
N LEU A 37 11.09 36.06 -24.86
CA LEU A 37 9.68 35.99 -24.49
C LEU A 37 8.86 36.95 -25.33
N ASN A 38 8.44 36.50 -26.50
CA ASN A 38 7.57 37.29 -27.38
C ASN A 38 6.14 37.36 -26.81
N GLY A 39 5.38 38.40 -27.20
CA GLY A 39 4.01 38.62 -26.72
C GLY A 39 3.08 37.44 -26.97
N ASP A 40 3.21 36.77 -28.13
CA ASP A 40 2.46 35.56 -28.46
C ASP A 40 2.82 34.38 -27.54
N THR A 41 4.12 34.12 -27.33
CA THR A 41 4.59 33.05 -26.42
C THR A 41 4.07 33.26 -24.99
N ARG A 42 4.09 34.51 -24.50
CA ARG A 42 3.57 34.85 -23.17
C ARG A 42 2.07 34.57 -23.06
N GLU A 43 1.30 34.96 -24.06
CA GLU A 43 -0.15 34.75 -24.05
C GLU A 43 -0.52 33.28 -24.20
N ARG A 44 0.21 32.51 -25.03
CA ARG A 44 0.03 31.05 -25.13
C ARG A 44 0.32 30.35 -23.80
N LEU A 45 1.42 30.72 -23.13
CA LEU A 45 1.74 30.20 -21.79
C LEU A 45 0.62 30.53 -20.79
N ARG A 46 0.14 31.78 -20.79
CA ARG A 46 -0.94 32.23 -19.91
C ARG A 46 -2.21 31.40 -20.12
N ARG A 47 -2.61 31.19 -21.37
CA ARG A 47 -3.79 30.36 -21.71
C ARG A 47 -3.60 28.90 -21.31
N ALA A 48 -2.41 28.32 -21.53
CA ALA A 48 -2.12 26.94 -21.15
C ALA A 48 -2.18 26.76 -19.62
N LEU A 49 -1.60 27.68 -18.84
CA LEU A 49 -1.68 27.67 -17.38
C LEU A 49 -3.12 27.82 -16.87
N GLN A 50 -3.90 28.73 -17.48
CA GLN A 50 -5.31 28.93 -17.15
C GLN A 50 -6.14 27.69 -17.45
N SER A 51 -5.96 27.09 -18.63
CA SER A 51 -6.64 25.86 -19.02
C SER A 51 -6.30 24.70 -18.09
N ALA A 52 -5.02 24.47 -17.80
CA ALA A 52 -4.58 23.44 -16.86
C ALA A 52 -5.17 23.63 -15.46
N THR A 53 -5.16 24.87 -14.96
CA THR A 53 -5.74 25.21 -13.66
C THR A 53 -7.25 24.96 -13.64
N GLN A 54 -7.98 25.43 -14.64
CA GLN A 54 -9.42 25.22 -14.75
C GLN A 54 -9.77 23.72 -14.80
N SER A 55 -8.98 22.94 -15.56
CA SER A 55 -9.15 21.50 -15.66
C SER A 55 -8.94 20.80 -14.31
N MET A 56 -7.89 21.15 -13.55
CA MET A 56 -7.63 20.57 -12.23
C MET A 56 -8.71 20.93 -11.19
N HIS A 57 -9.17 22.18 -11.19
CA HIS A 57 -10.29 22.62 -10.34
C HIS A 57 -11.59 21.90 -10.71
N SER A 58 -11.84 21.68 -12.01
CA SER A 58 -13.02 20.94 -12.46
C SER A 58 -12.97 19.47 -12.06
N LEU A 59 -11.79 18.83 -12.11
CA LEU A 59 -11.60 17.43 -11.69
C LEU A 59 -11.95 17.26 -10.21
N ALA A 60 -11.41 18.14 -9.36
CA ALA A 60 -11.72 18.15 -7.93
C ALA A 60 -13.21 18.37 -7.65
N ALA A 61 -13.88 19.24 -8.43
CA ALA A 61 -15.32 19.49 -8.30
C ALA A 61 -16.22 18.36 -8.86
N MET A 62 -15.75 17.59 -9.85
CA MET A 62 -16.50 16.50 -10.48
C MET A 62 -16.63 15.28 -9.56
N GLU A 63 -15.55 14.90 -8.88
CA GLU A 63 -15.59 13.81 -7.89
C GLU A 63 -16.54 14.16 -6.72
N MET A 64 -16.68 15.45 -6.38
CA MET A 64 -17.63 15.94 -5.37
C MET A 64 -19.10 15.86 -5.81
N LYS A 65 -19.40 15.76 -7.13
CA LYS A 65 -20.78 15.80 -7.66
C LYS A 65 -21.32 14.47 -8.22
N ARG A 66 -20.57 13.36 -8.16
CA ARG A 66 -20.96 12.06 -8.76
C ARG A 66 -21.52 12.22 -10.19
N GLN A 67 -20.89 13.05 -11.02
CA GLN A 67 -21.30 13.26 -12.41
C GLN A 67 -20.28 12.66 -13.37
N THR A 68 -20.76 11.81 -14.28
CA THR A 68 -19.98 11.21 -15.37
C THR A 68 -19.97 12.14 -16.59
N ALA A 69 -18.88 12.89 -16.79
CA ALA A 69 -18.58 13.56 -18.06
C ALA A 69 -17.06 13.51 -18.35
N LYS A 70 -16.71 13.61 -19.63
CA LYS A 70 -15.43 13.20 -20.28
C LYS A 70 -14.14 13.64 -19.55
N LEU A 71 -13.52 12.72 -18.79
CA LEU A 71 -12.20 12.92 -18.14
C LEU A 71 -11.05 13.18 -19.13
N GLY A 72 -11.16 12.74 -20.39
CA GLY A 72 -10.10 12.91 -21.39
C GLY A 72 -9.64 14.36 -21.64
N ALA A 73 -10.54 15.34 -21.50
CA ALA A 73 -10.21 16.75 -21.75
C ALA A 73 -9.29 17.36 -20.68
N VAL A 74 -9.29 16.83 -19.45
CA VAL A 74 -8.44 17.33 -18.34
C VAL A 74 -6.98 16.99 -18.60
N ASN A 75 -6.72 15.76 -19.05
CA ASN A 75 -5.39 15.27 -19.38
C ASN A 75 -4.78 16.04 -20.56
N ASP A 76 -5.60 16.39 -21.56
CA ASP A 76 -5.17 17.15 -22.74
C ASP A 76 -4.64 18.55 -22.39
N SER A 77 -5.27 19.26 -21.44
CA SER A 77 -4.82 20.60 -21.00
C SER A 77 -3.44 20.56 -20.34
N LEU A 78 -3.22 19.58 -19.44
CA LEU A 78 -1.96 19.43 -18.71
C LEU A 78 -0.85 18.93 -19.62
N LEU A 79 -1.16 18.01 -20.53
CA LEU A 79 -0.23 17.55 -21.56
C LEU A 79 0.20 18.70 -22.47
N THR A 80 -0.74 19.55 -22.87
CA THR A 80 -0.45 20.74 -23.70
C THR A 80 0.48 21.72 -22.96
N LEU A 81 0.22 21.98 -21.67
CA LEU A 81 1.10 22.79 -20.83
C LEU A 81 2.50 22.16 -20.73
N GLY A 82 2.58 20.87 -20.41
CA GLY A 82 3.85 20.16 -20.25
C GLY A 82 4.70 20.17 -21.52
N ARG A 83 4.08 19.93 -22.69
CA ARG A 83 4.76 20.04 -23.99
C ARG A 83 5.22 21.46 -24.27
N PHE A 84 4.39 22.46 -23.99
CA PHE A 84 4.77 23.85 -24.19
C PHE A 84 6.00 24.23 -23.34
N LEU A 85 6.03 23.79 -22.08
CA LEU A 85 7.16 24.03 -21.18
C LEU A 85 8.47 23.39 -21.70
N PHE A 86 8.40 22.14 -22.15
CA PHE A 86 9.59 21.39 -22.56
C PHE A 86 10.03 21.71 -24.00
N GLU A 87 9.10 21.78 -24.96
CA GLU A 87 9.41 21.92 -26.38
C GLU A 87 9.53 23.38 -26.82
N SER A 88 8.72 24.29 -26.24
CA SER A 88 8.67 25.69 -26.68
C SER A 88 9.50 26.63 -25.80
N LEU A 89 9.54 26.41 -24.48
CA LEU A 89 10.27 27.30 -23.55
C LEU A 89 11.69 26.84 -23.26
N LEU A 90 11.93 25.54 -23.09
CA LEU A 90 13.24 25.02 -22.74
C LEU A 90 14.16 24.92 -23.99
N PRO A 91 15.37 25.50 -23.97
CA PRO A 91 16.35 25.38 -25.06
C PRO A 91 16.74 23.93 -25.37
N ALA A 92 16.91 23.59 -26.65
CA ALA A 92 17.22 22.23 -27.10
C ALA A 92 18.44 21.56 -26.41
N PRO A 93 19.56 22.26 -26.13
CA PRO A 93 20.67 21.65 -25.39
C PRO A 93 20.29 21.22 -23.97
N LEU A 94 19.40 21.97 -23.31
CA LEU A 94 18.89 21.62 -21.99
C LEU A 94 17.88 20.49 -22.04
N GLN A 95 17.04 20.41 -23.08
CA GLN A 95 16.17 19.25 -23.30
C GLN A 95 16.99 17.96 -23.36
N GLU A 96 18.06 17.95 -24.15
CA GLU A 96 18.94 16.79 -24.28
C GLU A 96 19.70 16.47 -22.98
N ALA A 97 20.17 17.49 -22.27
CA ALA A 97 20.82 17.29 -20.97
C ALA A 97 19.87 16.68 -19.93
N LEU A 98 18.59 17.11 -19.89
CA LEU A 98 17.59 16.55 -19.00
C LEU A 98 17.21 15.11 -19.36
N ARG A 99 17.22 14.73 -20.65
CA ARG A 99 16.97 13.34 -21.08
C ARG A 99 18.02 12.35 -20.59
N ARG A 100 19.27 12.80 -20.47
CA ARG A 100 20.42 11.98 -20.04
C ARG A 100 20.68 12.05 -18.54
N LEU A 101 19.89 12.83 -17.82
CA LEU A 101 20.10 13.04 -16.40
C LEU A 101 19.61 11.81 -15.63
N ASP A 102 20.51 11.19 -14.87
CA ASP A 102 20.16 10.05 -13.99
C ASP A 102 20.22 10.42 -12.49
N SER A 103 20.62 11.66 -12.17
CA SER A 103 20.69 12.18 -10.80
C SER A 103 19.43 12.94 -10.38
N THR A 104 19.25 13.13 -9.08
CA THR A 104 18.21 14.01 -8.51
C THR A 104 18.31 15.43 -9.09
N LEU A 105 17.17 16.05 -9.42
CA LEU A 105 17.08 17.39 -9.99
C LEU A 105 16.46 18.37 -8.99
N ILE A 106 17.13 19.50 -8.78
CA ILE A 106 16.60 20.64 -8.04
C ILE A 106 16.25 21.75 -9.03
N ILE A 107 15.04 22.27 -8.93
CA ILE A 107 14.58 23.42 -9.73
C ILE A 107 14.59 24.66 -8.84
N SER A 108 15.34 25.69 -9.24
CA SER A 108 15.28 27.03 -8.65
C SER A 108 14.66 27.99 -9.65
N THR A 109 13.59 28.68 -9.26
CA THR A 109 12.85 29.56 -10.18
C THR A 109 12.23 30.76 -9.50
N ASN A 110 12.17 31.90 -10.21
CA ASN A 110 11.41 33.08 -9.77
C ASN A 110 9.97 33.09 -10.35
N THR A 111 9.50 31.96 -10.86
CA THR A 111 8.15 31.76 -11.41
C THR A 111 7.46 30.60 -10.69
N PRO A 112 7.04 30.78 -9.42
CA PRO A 112 6.33 29.74 -8.66
C PRO A 112 5.03 29.29 -9.33
N ASP A 113 4.42 30.21 -10.06
CA ASP A 113 3.20 30.04 -10.85
C ASP A 113 3.35 29.04 -12.00
N ILE A 114 4.57 28.61 -12.34
CA ILE A 114 4.80 27.67 -13.45
C ILE A 114 5.23 26.30 -12.88
N PRO A 115 4.53 25.20 -13.21
CA PRO A 115 4.86 23.86 -12.72
C PRO A 115 5.95 23.19 -13.57
N TRP A 116 7.20 23.65 -13.42
CA TRP A 116 8.34 23.19 -14.23
C TRP A 116 8.61 21.67 -14.10
N GLU A 117 8.28 21.05 -12.98
CA GLU A 117 8.33 19.59 -12.80
C GLU A 117 7.39 18.79 -13.72
N LEU A 118 6.36 19.44 -14.30
CA LEU A 118 5.40 18.84 -15.23
C LEU A 118 5.80 19.04 -16.71
N MET A 119 7.05 19.43 -16.98
CA MET A 119 7.60 19.36 -18.33
C MET A 119 7.39 17.96 -18.94
N PHE A 120 6.87 17.90 -20.16
CA PHE A 120 6.56 16.65 -20.85
C PHE A 120 7.39 16.50 -22.11
N ASP A 121 8.16 15.43 -22.18
CA ASP A 121 8.96 15.10 -23.36
C ASP A 121 8.21 14.13 -24.29
N ALA A 122 7.64 14.67 -25.37
CA ALA A 122 6.94 13.87 -26.38
C ALA A 122 7.88 13.13 -27.35
N SER A 123 9.18 13.43 -27.34
CA SER A 123 10.15 12.75 -28.21
C SER A 123 10.47 11.32 -27.76
N THR A 124 10.27 11.04 -26.46
CA THR A 124 10.34 9.68 -25.92
C THR A 124 9.09 8.89 -26.30
N LYS A 125 9.22 7.59 -26.59
CA LYS A 125 8.07 6.71 -26.89
C LYS A 125 8.02 5.57 -25.86
N PRO A 126 6.99 5.51 -25.00
CA PRO A 126 5.94 6.51 -24.81
C PRO A 126 6.48 7.82 -24.20
N GLY A 127 5.83 8.95 -24.48
CA GLY A 127 6.21 10.26 -23.94
C GLY A 127 6.07 10.31 -22.43
N ARG A 128 6.96 11.03 -21.73
CA ARG A 128 7.02 11.03 -20.25
C ARG A 128 7.13 12.43 -19.66
N TYR A 129 6.49 12.61 -18.51
CA TYR A 129 6.71 13.78 -17.66
C TYR A 129 8.06 13.68 -16.95
N LEU A 130 8.74 14.81 -16.77
CA LEU A 130 10.04 14.88 -16.10
C LEU A 130 9.97 14.33 -14.66
N CYS A 131 8.88 14.62 -13.95
CA CYS A 131 8.62 14.09 -12.61
C CYS A 131 8.27 12.59 -12.54
N HIS A 132 8.17 11.87 -13.68
CA HIS A 132 8.11 10.41 -13.70
C HIS A 132 9.49 9.77 -13.83
N THR A 133 10.44 10.47 -14.46
CA THR A 133 11.79 9.97 -14.69
C THR A 133 12.76 10.40 -13.61
N LEU A 134 12.64 11.63 -13.11
CA LEU A 134 13.56 12.21 -12.14
C LEU A 134 12.93 12.37 -10.76
N SER A 135 13.76 12.21 -9.73
CA SER A 135 13.48 12.72 -8.39
C SER A 135 13.65 14.24 -8.42
N ILE A 136 12.58 15.00 -8.16
CA ILE A 136 12.57 16.47 -8.30
C ILE A 136 12.22 17.14 -6.97
N GLY A 137 12.98 18.19 -6.61
CA GLY A 137 12.64 19.14 -5.55
C GLY A 137 12.75 20.59 -6.03
N ARG A 138 12.08 21.52 -5.33
CA ARG A 138 12.19 22.95 -5.57
C ARG A 138 13.05 23.63 -4.51
N LEU A 139 13.96 24.49 -4.97
CA LEU A 139 14.70 25.41 -4.12
C LEU A 139 14.16 26.82 -4.32
N LEU A 140 13.89 27.51 -3.21
CA LEU A 140 13.40 28.88 -3.22
C LEU A 140 14.43 29.81 -3.84
N HIS A 141 13.99 30.61 -4.81
CA HIS A 141 14.87 31.56 -5.45
C HIS A 141 15.19 32.73 -4.50
N SER A 142 16.46 32.87 -4.09
CA SER A 142 16.93 34.03 -3.34
C SER A 142 17.69 34.98 -4.27
N ALA A 143 17.40 36.29 -4.19
CA ALA A 143 18.11 37.30 -4.98
C ALA A 143 19.63 37.39 -4.67
N ASN A 144 20.08 36.84 -3.53
CA ASN A 144 21.49 36.79 -3.15
C ASN A 144 22.12 35.44 -3.49
N ARG A 145 22.75 35.38 -4.68
CA ARG A 145 23.49 34.22 -5.23
C ARG A 145 24.53 33.61 -4.27
N GLU A 146 25.12 34.40 -3.37
CA GLU A 146 26.09 33.89 -2.38
C GLU A 146 25.46 33.00 -1.29
N ARG A 147 24.14 33.15 -1.04
CA ARG A 147 23.41 32.29 -0.11
C ARG A 147 22.96 30.97 -0.72
N ASP A 148 22.82 30.85 -2.04
CA ASP A 148 22.50 29.56 -2.68
C ASP A 148 23.69 28.59 -2.58
N THR A 149 24.91 29.11 -2.64
CA THR A 149 26.14 28.39 -2.27
C THR A 149 26.25 28.11 -0.78
N GLN A 150 25.63 28.93 0.09
CA GLN A 150 25.51 28.60 1.51
C GLN A 150 24.40 27.59 1.78
N ILE A 151 23.28 27.51 1.05
CA ILE A 151 22.37 26.36 1.18
C ILE A 151 23.09 25.06 0.78
N ARG A 152 23.99 25.13 -0.23
CA ARG A 152 24.93 24.05 -0.57
C ARG A 152 25.98 23.74 0.52
N ALA A 153 26.32 24.69 1.41
CA ALA A 153 27.43 24.58 2.38
C ALA A 153 27.02 24.71 3.87
N SER A 154 25.77 25.00 4.18
CA SER A 154 25.24 25.30 5.52
C SER A 154 23.89 24.62 5.70
N LEU A 155 23.88 23.30 5.62
CA LEU A 155 22.99 22.49 6.44
C LEU A 155 23.90 21.74 7.40
N PRO A 156 24.37 22.36 8.50
CA PRO A 156 25.07 21.61 9.51
C PRO A 156 24.09 20.55 10.00
N GLU A 157 24.41 19.27 9.79
CA GLU A 157 23.90 18.21 10.65
C GLU A 157 24.11 18.73 12.07
N ARG A 158 23.01 18.99 12.78
CA ARG A 158 23.12 19.35 14.19
C ARG A 158 23.85 18.20 14.84
N ALA A 159 25.05 18.48 15.34
CA ALA A 159 25.93 17.50 15.96
C ALA A 159 25.07 16.60 16.86
N THR A 160 24.99 15.33 16.48
CA THR A 160 24.25 14.31 17.20
C THR A 160 24.83 14.25 18.61
N ARG A 161 24.21 14.94 19.56
CA ARG A 161 24.48 14.68 20.97
C ARG A 161 24.19 13.20 21.16
N LYS A 162 25.21 12.44 21.56
CA LYS A 162 25.07 11.03 21.96
C LYS A 162 24.09 10.96 23.14
N ILE A 163 22.80 10.93 22.82
CA ILE A 163 21.73 10.61 23.74
C ILE A 163 21.54 9.11 23.57
N GLY A 164 22.07 8.35 24.51
CA GLY A 164 21.84 6.91 24.56
C GLY A 164 20.37 6.64 24.80
N ARG A 165 19.62 6.33 23.75
CA ARG A 165 18.30 5.67 23.82
C ARG A 165 17.88 5.21 22.42
N ARG A 166 17.60 3.91 22.31
CA ARG A 166 17.04 3.16 21.17
C ARG A 166 16.56 4.05 20.02
N GLU A 167 17.27 4.02 18.89
CA GLU A 167 16.68 4.42 17.60
C GLU A 167 15.43 3.57 17.40
N THR A 168 14.26 4.19 17.50
CA THR A 168 12.99 3.55 17.17
C THR A 168 13.04 3.19 15.69
N GLN A 169 13.03 1.89 15.39
CA GLN A 169 12.87 1.38 14.03
C GLN A 169 11.44 1.72 13.56
N GLY A 170 11.23 2.91 12.97
CA GLY A 170 9.93 3.31 12.44
C GLY A 170 9.81 4.81 12.15
N LEU A 171 8.90 5.16 11.23
CA LEU A 171 8.54 6.54 10.93
C LEU A 171 7.55 7.05 11.98
N THR A 172 7.71 8.27 12.46
CA THR A 172 6.77 8.90 13.41
C THR A 172 6.14 10.12 12.75
N VAL A 173 4.82 10.14 12.65
CA VAL A 173 4.04 11.21 12.01
C VAL A 173 3.14 11.87 13.03
N LEU A 174 3.27 13.19 13.17
CA LEU A 174 2.38 14.05 13.93
C LEU A 174 1.34 14.67 13.00
N PHE A 175 0.09 14.25 13.13
CA PHE A 175 -1.07 14.77 12.41
C PHE A 175 -1.73 15.91 13.17
N LEU A 176 -1.85 17.06 12.52
CA LEU A 176 -2.67 18.19 12.97
C LEU A 176 -3.93 18.19 12.12
N VAL A 177 -5.07 17.85 12.71
CA VAL A 177 -6.28 17.52 11.97
C VAL A 177 -7.38 18.50 12.30
N ASN A 178 -7.88 19.18 11.26
CA ASN A 178 -8.98 20.14 11.35
C ASN A 178 -8.83 21.15 12.52
N PRO A 179 -7.69 21.87 12.63
CA PRO A 179 -7.41 22.70 13.80
C PRO A 179 -8.45 23.81 14.03
N THR A 180 -9.00 24.41 12.97
CA THR A 180 -10.04 25.45 13.09
C THR A 180 -11.43 24.88 13.37
N GLY A 181 -11.62 23.57 13.19
CA GLY A 181 -12.93 22.92 13.32
C GLY A 181 -13.86 23.13 12.12
N GLU A 182 -13.42 23.88 11.11
CA GLU A 182 -14.22 24.26 9.95
C GLU A 182 -14.29 23.16 8.88
N ARG A 183 -13.37 22.17 8.93
CA ARG A 183 -13.15 21.17 7.88
C ARG A 183 -13.28 19.73 8.38
N SER A 184 -14.51 19.24 8.48
CA SER A 184 -14.77 17.83 8.86
C SER A 184 -14.14 16.82 7.89
N SER A 185 -14.01 17.17 6.61
CA SER A 185 -13.41 16.29 5.60
C SER A 185 -11.92 16.02 5.80
N ALA A 186 -11.18 16.91 6.49
CA ALA A 186 -9.81 16.64 6.92
C ALA A 186 -9.74 15.51 7.98
N GLU A 187 -10.80 15.33 8.78
CA GLU A 187 -10.87 14.24 9.77
C GLU A 187 -11.06 12.89 9.09
N GLU A 188 -11.88 12.85 8.05
CA GLU A 188 -12.11 11.66 7.23
C GLU A 188 -10.87 11.27 6.42
N GLU A 189 -10.17 12.24 5.83
CA GLU A 189 -8.89 12.03 5.12
C GLU A 189 -7.87 11.33 6.03
N VAL A 190 -7.64 11.87 7.22
CA VAL A 190 -6.65 11.32 8.16
C VAL A 190 -7.14 9.99 8.75
N ALA A 191 -8.45 9.82 9.00
CA ALA A 191 -8.99 8.54 9.44
C ALA A 191 -8.73 7.43 8.39
N SER A 192 -9.02 7.70 7.11
CA SER A 192 -8.71 6.80 5.99
C SER A 192 -7.21 6.50 5.91
N LEU A 193 -6.38 7.54 6.03
CA LEU A 193 -4.93 7.38 5.99
C LEU A 193 -4.41 6.53 7.16
N CYS A 194 -4.95 6.71 8.37
CA CYS A 194 -4.56 5.91 9.52
C CYS A 194 -4.87 4.41 9.33
N THR A 195 -5.94 4.07 8.60
CA THR A 195 -6.28 2.67 8.29
C THR A 195 -5.43 2.04 7.21
N THR A 196 -4.84 2.84 6.31
CA THR A 196 -4.05 2.35 5.18
C THR A 196 -2.55 2.33 5.46
N LEU A 197 -2.09 3.16 6.41
CA LEU A 197 -0.69 3.21 6.79
C LEU A 197 -0.21 1.91 7.45
N PRO A 198 1.06 1.51 7.25
CA PRO A 198 1.67 0.37 7.93
C PRO A 198 1.70 0.51 9.45
N GLU A 199 1.77 -0.61 10.18
CA GLU A 199 1.98 -0.60 11.64
C GLU A 199 3.32 0.03 12.06
N SER A 200 4.33 -0.03 11.19
CA SER A 200 5.66 0.57 11.39
C SER A 200 5.65 2.10 11.40
N VAL A 201 4.52 2.74 11.05
CA VAL A 201 4.31 4.18 11.19
C VAL A 201 3.66 4.48 12.54
N SER A 202 4.41 5.10 13.45
CA SER A 202 3.87 5.66 14.69
C SER A 202 3.06 6.92 14.35
N ARG A 203 1.83 7.00 14.86
CA ARG A 203 0.85 8.04 14.53
C ARG A 203 0.49 8.81 15.79
N ILE A 204 0.75 10.10 15.79
CA ILE A 204 0.35 11.03 16.85
C ILE A 204 -0.71 11.93 16.24
N ILE A 205 -1.92 11.95 16.79
CA ILE A 205 -3.03 12.68 16.17
C ILE A 205 -3.56 13.71 17.14
N LEU A 206 -3.57 14.97 16.72
CA LEU A 206 -4.14 16.11 17.43
C LEU A 206 -5.35 16.62 16.66
N TYR A 207 -6.55 16.37 17.18
CA TYR A 207 -7.81 16.80 16.55
C TYR A 207 -8.27 18.16 17.09
N ARG A 208 -8.69 19.05 16.19
CA ARG A 208 -9.36 20.32 16.51
C ARG A 208 -8.59 21.10 17.58
N GLN A 209 -9.23 21.36 18.73
CA GLN A 209 -8.67 22.12 19.85
C GLN A 209 -7.37 21.54 20.43
N GLN A 210 -7.11 20.24 20.23
CA GLN A 210 -5.84 19.61 20.63
C GLN A 210 -4.68 20.03 19.75
N ALA A 211 -4.92 20.44 18.50
CA ALA A 211 -3.89 20.91 17.56
C ALA A 211 -3.45 22.35 17.89
N ASN A 212 -3.05 22.61 19.14
CA ASN A 212 -2.54 23.90 19.58
C ASN A 212 -1.02 23.86 19.79
N GLN A 213 -0.36 25.03 19.83
CA GLN A 213 1.10 25.12 19.90
C GLN A 213 1.70 24.43 21.15
N LEU A 214 1.01 24.47 22.29
CA LEU A 214 1.49 23.89 23.54
C LEU A 214 1.54 22.37 23.44
N GLU A 215 0.44 21.74 23.02
CA GLU A 215 0.35 20.30 22.84
C GLU A 215 1.31 19.83 21.75
N MET A 216 1.42 20.55 20.63
CA MET A 216 2.43 20.29 19.60
C MET A 216 3.84 20.26 20.19
N ARG A 217 4.22 21.28 20.98
CA ARG A 217 5.54 21.34 21.60
C ARG A 217 5.77 20.19 22.58
N MET A 218 4.75 19.79 23.34
CA MET A 218 4.83 18.63 24.23
C MET A 218 5.05 17.33 23.47
N ARG A 219 4.27 17.08 22.41
CA ARG A 219 4.40 15.88 21.56
C ARG A 219 5.72 15.84 20.80
N VAL A 220 6.16 16.97 20.25
CA VAL A 220 7.44 17.05 19.54
C VAL A 220 8.61 16.75 20.47
N ASN A 221 8.60 17.28 21.70
CA ASN A 221 9.62 16.95 22.70
C ASN A 221 9.58 15.49 23.17
N ALA A 222 8.38 14.91 23.33
CA ALA A 222 8.22 13.58 23.87
C ALA A 222 8.51 12.47 22.85
N GLU A 223 8.02 12.64 21.63
CA GLU A 223 7.96 11.57 20.62
C GLU A 223 8.87 11.81 19.40
N MET A 224 9.43 13.03 19.28
CA MET A 224 10.38 13.41 18.22
C MET A 224 9.92 13.00 16.80
N PRO A 225 8.77 13.52 16.33
CA PRO A 225 8.22 13.14 15.03
C PRO A 225 9.14 13.49 13.87
N HIS A 226 9.17 12.60 12.88
CA HIS A 226 9.90 12.76 11.63
C HIS A 226 9.11 13.58 10.61
N VAL A 227 7.77 13.51 10.70
CA VAL A 227 6.85 14.21 9.81
C VAL A 227 5.82 14.98 10.64
N LEU A 228 5.52 16.21 10.22
CA LEU A 228 4.38 16.98 10.68
C LEU A 228 3.41 17.11 9.51
N HIS A 229 2.26 16.44 9.59
CA HIS A 229 1.22 16.46 8.57
C HIS A 229 0.09 17.39 9.02
N TYR A 230 -0.08 18.51 8.32
CA TYR A 230 -1.13 19.48 8.56
C TYR A 230 -2.28 19.25 7.58
N ALA A 231 -3.42 18.77 8.09
CA ALA A 231 -4.67 18.61 7.34
C ALA A 231 -5.67 19.67 7.82
N GLY A 232 -5.79 20.75 7.05
CA GLY A 232 -6.49 21.96 7.52
C GLY A 232 -6.78 22.99 6.43
N PRO A 233 -7.27 24.18 6.83
CA PRO A 233 -7.57 25.25 5.87
C PRO A 233 -6.31 25.78 5.18
N LEU A 234 -6.51 26.57 4.12
CA LEU A 234 -5.44 27.30 3.47
C LEU A 234 -4.75 28.28 4.43
N PRO A 235 -3.47 28.61 4.20
CA PRO A 235 -2.74 29.56 5.02
C PRO A 235 -3.39 30.93 5.04
N LEU A 236 -3.33 31.59 6.19
CA LEU A 236 -3.81 32.96 6.36
C LEU A 236 -2.67 33.94 6.13
N THR A 237 -2.96 35.12 5.59
CA THR A 237 -2.01 36.24 5.55
C THR A 237 -2.12 37.07 6.82
N THR A 238 -1.00 37.29 7.48
CA THR A 238 -0.93 38.21 8.63
C THR A 238 -1.00 39.67 8.16
N SER A 239 -1.23 40.60 9.09
CA SER A 239 -1.19 42.05 8.79
C SER A 239 0.17 42.51 8.24
N GLY A 240 1.26 41.79 8.54
CA GLY A 240 2.58 42.01 7.96
C GLY A 240 2.78 41.38 6.59
N GLY A 241 1.75 40.74 6.02
CA GLY A 241 1.78 40.10 4.71
C GLY A 241 2.37 38.69 4.69
N ASP A 242 2.79 38.13 5.83
CA ASP A 242 3.39 36.79 5.89
C ASP A 242 2.34 35.68 6.01
N PRO A 243 2.50 34.56 5.28
CA PRO A 243 1.63 33.40 5.38
C PRO A 243 1.87 32.62 6.67
N VAL A 244 0.79 32.20 7.33
CA VAL A 244 0.82 31.42 8.56
C VAL A 244 -0.29 30.36 8.57
N LEU A 245 -0.06 29.22 9.24
CA LEU A 245 -1.08 28.18 9.35
C LEU A 245 -2.06 28.50 10.48
N ALA A 246 -3.35 28.26 10.26
CA ALA A 246 -4.38 28.51 11.26
C ALA A 246 -4.40 27.39 12.32
N LEU A 247 -4.51 27.78 13.59
CA LEU A 247 -4.64 26.90 14.75
C LEU A 247 -5.94 27.25 15.53
N PRO A 248 -6.34 26.45 16.54
CA PRO A 248 -7.57 26.70 17.30
C PRO A 248 -7.57 28.05 18.02
N GLY A 249 -8.75 28.64 18.19
CA GLY A 249 -8.93 29.84 19.03
C GLY A 249 -8.23 31.10 18.51
N ASN A 250 -8.18 31.30 17.19
CA ASN A 250 -7.46 32.38 16.49
C ASN A 250 -5.92 32.35 16.67
N SER A 251 -5.38 31.30 17.28
CA SER A 251 -3.94 31.10 17.30
C SER A 251 -3.42 30.76 15.91
N ARG A 252 -2.13 31.00 15.69
CA ARG A 252 -1.48 30.85 14.38
C ARG A 252 -0.16 30.16 14.55
N LEU A 253 0.25 29.39 13.57
CA LEU A 253 1.55 28.77 13.54
C LEU A 253 2.42 29.57 12.56
N ASP A 254 3.12 30.56 13.11
CA ASP A 254 4.04 31.44 12.38
C ASP A 254 5.48 30.90 12.40
N SER A 255 6.38 31.55 11.66
CA SER A 255 7.78 31.11 11.54
C SER A 255 8.47 30.97 12.90
N ALA A 256 8.20 31.89 13.84
CA ALA A 256 8.84 31.89 15.16
C ALA A 256 8.31 30.75 16.05
N ALA A 257 6.99 30.52 16.04
CA ALA A 257 6.38 29.41 16.76
C ALA A 257 6.88 28.06 16.23
N ILE A 258 7.01 27.92 14.90
CA ILE A 258 7.52 26.70 14.27
C ILE A 258 8.97 26.50 14.62
N GLU A 259 9.79 27.54 14.54
CA GLU A 259 11.21 27.44 14.91
C GLU A 259 11.38 26.94 16.34
N GLN A 260 10.61 27.47 17.30
CA GLN A 260 10.63 27.00 18.68
C GLN A 260 10.15 25.55 18.84
N ILE A 261 9.13 25.13 18.08
CA ILE A 261 8.59 23.77 18.13
C ILE A 261 9.56 22.78 17.52
N LEU A 262 10.25 23.13 16.43
CA LEU A 262 11.18 22.24 15.71
C LEU A 262 12.59 22.25 16.30
N GLN A 263 12.98 23.29 17.04
CA GLN A 263 14.29 23.42 17.67
C GLN A 263 14.76 22.19 18.48
N PRO A 264 13.90 21.44 19.19
CA PRO A 264 14.33 20.28 19.97
C PRO A 264 14.64 19.03 19.12
N LEU A 265 14.18 18.97 17.87
CA LEU A 265 14.33 17.78 17.03
C LEU A 265 15.80 17.56 16.62
N PRO A 266 16.29 16.29 16.67
CA PRO A 266 17.66 15.97 16.29
C PRO A 266 17.87 16.06 14.77
N LYS A 267 16.84 15.71 13.99
CA LYS A 267 16.81 15.80 12.53
C LYS A 267 15.71 16.76 12.11
N ARG A 268 15.89 17.43 10.98
CA ARG A 268 14.88 18.32 10.41
C ARG A 268 13.70 17.48 9.89
N PRO A 269 12.44 17.78 10.27
CA PRO A 269 11.31 16.99 9.83
C PRO A 269 10.85 17.36 8.40
N LEU A 270 10.06 16.49 7.80
CA LEU A 270 9.21 16.83 6.67
C LEU A 270 7.93 17.50 7.19
N ILE A 271 7.51 18.60 6.58
CA ILE A 271 6.18 19.18 6.77
C ILE A 271 5.32 18.87 5.55
N PHE A 272 4.19 18.19 5.73
CA PHE A 272 3.24 17.93 4.66
C PHE A 272 1.98 18.79 4.90
N LEU A 273 1.73 19.72 3.98
CA LEU A 273 0.55 20.58 3.96
C LEU A 273 -0.53 19.99 3.04
N SER A 274 -1.49 19.27 3.64
CA SER A 274 -2.76 18.89 3.00
C SER A 274 -3.78 20.00 3.23
N CYS A 275 -3.60 21.11 2.52
CA CYS A 275 -4.50 22.27 2.61
C CYS A 275 -5.66 22.12 1.61
N LEU A 276 -6.88 22.08 2.12
CA LEU A 276 -8.09 21.79 1.34
C LEU A 276 -8.92 23.06 1.10
N GLU A 277 -9.53 23.22 -0.08
CA GLU A 277 -10.37 24.38 -0.43
C GLU A 277 -11.77 24.30 0.19
N ASP A 278 -12.40 25.46 0.49
CA ASP A 278 -13.67 25.54 1.24
C ASP A 278 -14.84 24.85 0.52
N GLU A 279 -15.56 23.99 1.25
CA GLU A 279 -16.75 23.29 0.75
C GLU A 279 -17.98 24.21 0.57
N ARG A 280 -17.92 25.45 1.07
CA ARG A 280 -19.07 26.38 1.05
C ARG A 280 -18.82 27.54 0.08
N PRO A 281 -19.38 27.50 -1.14
CA PRO A 281 -19.53 28.71 -1.93
C PRO A 281 -20.62 29.57 -1.29
N GLY A 282 -20.22 30.50 -0.42
CA GLY A 282 -21.11 31.51 0.12
C GLY A 282 -21.13 31.53 1.65
N ARG A 283 -20.16 32.23 2.25
CA ARG A 283 -20.33 33.18 3.36
C ARG A 283 -18.97 33.53 3.96
N SER A 284 -18.17 34.32 3.24
CA SER A 284 -17.55 35.55 3.72
C SER A 284 -16.75 36.15 2.56
N GLY A 285 -16.91 37.44 2.33
CA GLY A 285 -16.25 38.16 1.24
C GLY A 285 -14.78 38.43 1.55
N VAL A 286 -13.92 37.43 1.36
CA VAL A 286 -12.48 37.64 1.16
C VAL A 286 -12.11 37.07 -0.20
N ASN A 287 -12.25 37.95 -1.20
CA ASN A 287 -11.73 37.97 -2.57
C ASN A 287 -11.28 36.66 -3.23
N GLY A 288 -11.75 36.44 -4.46
CA GLY A 288 -11.20 35.46 -5.39
C GLY A 288 -9.71 35.70 -5.62
N GLN A 289 -8.88 35.07 -4.79
CA GLN A 289 -7.44 34.98 -4.97
C GLN A 289 -7.20 34.20 -6.26
N SER A 290 -6.37 34.76 -7.15
CA SER A 290 -5.99 34.05 -8.35
C SER A 290 -5.14 32.83 -7.96
N GLN A 291 -5.12 31.79 -8.80
CA GLN A 291 -4.23 30.64 -8.59
C GLN A 291 -2.77 31.09 -8.42
N GLN A 292 -2.38 32.16 -9.11
CA GLN A 292 -1.06 32.74 -9.01
C GLN A 292 -0.77 33.27 -7.60
N ASP A 293 -1.70 34.02 -7.01
CA ASP A 293 -1.56 34.52 -5.62
C ASP A 293 -1.41 33.36 -4.64
N ARG A 294 -2.13 32.26 -4.87
CA ARG A 294 -2.01 31.05 -4.05
C ARG A 294 -0.65 30.37 -4.20
N ASP A 295 -0.16 30.22 -5.42
CA ASP A 295 1.15 29.60 -5.67
C ASP A 295 2.27 30.42 -4.99
N GLU A 296 2.21 31.76 -5.08
CA GLU A 296 3.12 32.68 -4.39
C GLU A 296 3.00 32.59 -2.85
N LEU A 297 1.77 32.50 -2.32
CA LEU A 297 1.50 32.32 -0.89
C LEU A 297 2.12 31.02 -0.38
N MET A 298 1.91 29.91 -1.09
CA MET A 298 2.41 28.59 -0.72
C MET A 298 3.94 28.49 -0.82
N GLU A 299 4.55 29.10 -1.85
CA GLU A 299 6.01 29.17 -1.95
C GLU A 299 6.60 29.96 -0.78
N ARG A 300 6.05 31.14 -0.46
CA ARG A 300 6.47 31.94 0.69
C ARG A 300 6.32 31.19 2.00
N LEU A 301 5.21 30.46 2.19
CA LEU A 301 5.00 29.63 3.36
C LEU A 301 6.05 28.52 3.44
N ALA A 302 6.26 27.76 2.37
CA ALA A 302 7.28 26.72 2.32
C ALA A 302 8.67 27.28 2.68
N GLY A 303 9.00 28.48 2.21
CA GLY A 303 10.25 29.14 2.58
C GLY A 303 10.35 29.59 4.01
N ASN A 304 9.27 30.07 4.60
CA ASN A 304 9.21 30.38 6.02
C ASN A 304 9.42 29.11 6.87
N LEU A 305 8.78 28.01 6.48
CA LEU A 305 8.90 26.71 7.14
C LEU A 305 10.32 26.11 7.05
N LEU A 306 10.94 26.17 5.87
CA LEU A 306 12.32 25.70 5.67
C LEU A 306 13.32 26.54 6.49
N LYS A 307 13.14 27.87 6.53
CA LYS A 307 13.95 28.76 7.38
C LYS A 307 13.75 28.48 8.87
N ALA A 308 12.53 28.13 9.28
CA ALA A 308 12.19 27.75 10.65
C ALA A 308 12.72 26.36 11.07
N GLY A 309 13.38 25.62 10.18
CA GLY A 309 14.06 24.36 10.52
C GLY A 309 13.40 23.09 9.97
N ALA A 310 12.38 23.21 9.12
CA ALA A 310 11.93 22.07 8.31
C ALA A 310 13.05 21.64 7.33
N GLY A 311 13.12 20.34 7.04
CA GLY A 311 14.08 19.80 6.07
C GLY A 311 13.52 19.89 4.65
N SER A 312 12.25 19.53 4.53
CA SER A 312 11.48 19.61 3.29
C SER A 312 10.01 19.94 3.59
N VAL A 313 9.31 20.50 2.60
CA VAL A 313 7.89 20.84 2.69
C VAL A 313 7.18 20.28 1.46
N LEU A 314 6.20 19.39 1.67
CA LEU A 314 5.33 18.86 0.63
C LEU A 314 4.01 19.61 0.64
N VAL A 315 3.57 20.12 -0.51
CA VAL A 315 2.34 20.93 -0.64
C VAL A 315 1.47 20.46 -1.81
N LEU A 316 0.20 20.85 -1.80
CA LEU A 316 -0.72 20.71 -2.92
C LEU A 316 -0.81 22.02 -3.70
N ARG A 317 -0.56 21.97 -5.01
CA ARG A 317 -0.68 23.11 -5.93
C ARG A 317 -2.12 23.37 -6.36
N TRP A 318 -2.83 22.31 -6.74
CA TRP A 318 -4.24 22.35 -7.08
C TRP A 318 -5.06 21.52 -6.10
N PRO A 319 -6.37 21.74 -6.01
CA PRO A 319 -7.23 20.95 -5.15
C PRO A 319 -7.22 19.50 -5.62
N VAL A 320 -7.20 18.58 -4.66
CA VAL A 320 -7.22 17.14 -4.87
C VAL A 320 -8.30 16.57 -3.97
N SER A 321 -9.00 15.52 -4.41
CA SER A 321 -10.00 14.86 -3.58
C SER A 321 -9.37 14.15 -2.39
N MET A 322 -10.12 14.05 -1.29
CA MET A 322 -9.63 13.42 -0.05
C MET A 322 -9.14 11.99 -0.28
N GLN A 323 -9.85 11.24 -1.13
CA GLN A 323 -9.47 9.88 -1.47
C GLN A 323 -8.08 9.84 -2.13
N ARG A 324 -7.83 10.71 -3.11
CA ARG A 324 -6.54 10.78 -3.80
C ARG A 324 -5.41 11.29 -2.93
N VAL A 325 -5.67 12.23 -2.02
CA VAL A 325 -4.66 12.66 -1.03
C VAL A 325 -4.31 11.53 -0.07
N SER A 326 -5.31 10.80 0.44
CA SER A 326 -5.11 9.66 1.35
C SER A 326 -4.30 8.54 0.67
N GLU A 327 -4.67 8.16 -0.55
CA GLU A 327 -3.98 7.14 -1.34
C GLU A 327 -2.53 7.55 -1.68
N PHE A 328 -2.33 8.79 -2.13
CA PHE A 328 -0.99 9.33 -2.37
C PHE A 328 -0.14 9.28 -1.11
N SER A 329 -0.69 9.76 0.02
CA SER A 329 0.02 9.85 1.30
C SER A 329 0.42 8.48 1.82
N ALA A 330 -0.42 7.47 1.64
CA ALA A 330 -0.11 6.09 2.01
C ALA A 330 1.07 5.53 1.20
N LEU A 331 1.05 5.69 -0.14
CA LEU A 331 2.15 5.28 -1.01
C LEU A 331 3.45 6.00 -0.66
N PHE A 332 3.37 7.32 -0.48
CA PHE A 332 4.51 8.15 -0.15
C PHE A 332 5.14 7.77 1.20
N TYR A 333 4.33 7.63 2.25
CA TYR A 333 4.85 7.26 3.57
C TYR A 333 5.39 5.82 3.63
N GLN A 334 4.85 4.90 2.82
CA GLN A 334 5.41 3.55 2.70
C GLN A 334 6.87 3.58 2.22
N ASP A 335 7.16 4.31 1.14
CA ASP A 335 8.53 4.45 0.64
C ASP A 335 9.44 5.17 1.66
N VAL A 336 8.92 6.18 2.37
CA VAL A 336 9.69 6.92 3.39
C VAL A 336 10.05 6.03 4.58
N VAL A 337 9.15 5.13 5.01
CA VAL A 337 9.43 4.12 6.05
C VAL A 337 10.54 3.17 5.62
N ASP A 338 10.57 2.81 4.34
CA ASP A 338 11.61 1.95 3.75
C ASP A 338 12.97 2.68 3.60
N GLY A 339 13.04 3.94 4.04
CA GLY A 339 14.25 4.76 4.02
C GLY A 339 14.56 5.36 2.66
N VAL A 340 13.61 5.39 1.72
CA VAL A 340 13.77 6.04 0.40
C VAL A 340 13.88 7.56 0.58
N THR A 341 14.60 8.23 -0.32
CA THR A 341 14.70 9.71 -0.30
C THR A 341 13.35 10.34 -0.63
N LEU A 342 13.07 11.53 -0.10
CA LEU A 342 11.77 12.20 -0.28
C LEU A 342 11.42 12.45 -1.75
N GLY A 343 12.38 12.84 -2.57
CA GLY A 343 12.20 13.07 -4.00
C GLY A 343 11.84 11.79 -4.77
N GLU A 344 12.46 10.67 -4.41
CA GLU A 344 12.20 9.38 -5.04
C GLU A 344 10.88 8.78 -4.57
N ALA A 345 10.54 8.91 -3.28
CA ALA A 345 9.24 8.54 -2.76
C ALA A 345 8.10 9.32 -3.45
N LEU A 346 8.29 10.63 -3.68
CA LEU A 346 7.33 11.45 -4.43
C LEU A 346 7.21 10.98 -5.90
N ARG A 347 8.33 10.69 -6.56
CA ARG A 347 8.35 10.17 -7.95
C ARG A 347 7.59 8.85 -8.05
N ARG A 348 7.89 7.89 -7.18
CA ARG A 348 7.24 6.55 -7.15
C ARG A 348 5.75 6.64 -6.86
N ALA A 349 5.35 7.46 -5.89
CA ALA A 349 3.94 7.68 -5.58
C ALA A 349 3.19 8.25 -6.80
N ARG A 350 3.76 9.23 -7.51
CA ARG A 350 3.18 9.78 -8.75
C ARG A 350 3.03 8.75 -9.85
N VAL A 351 4.10 8.01 -10.15
CA VAL A 351 4.08 6.96 -11.19
C VAL A 351 3.04 5.90 -10.87
N THR A 352 2.99 5.46 -9.61
CA THR A 352 2.02 4.47 -9.14
C THR A 352 0.59 5.00 -9.32
N MET A 353 0.30 6.24 -8.90
CA MET A 353 -1.02 6.84 -9.10
C MET A 353 -1.39 6.97 -10.58
N ALA A 354 -0.48 7.43 -11.43
CA ALA A 354 -0.72 7.59 -12.87
C ALA A 354 -1.01 6.25 -13.56
N GLN A 355 -0.42 5.14 -13.08
CA GLN A 355 -0.67 3.79 -13.60
C GLN A 355 -2.01 3.21 -13.10
N HIS A 356 -2.36 3.46 -11.83
CA HIS A 356 -3.59 2.93 -11.24
C HIS A 356 -4.83 3.72 -11.65
N TYR A 357 -4.68 5.02 -11.91
CA TYR A 357 -5.74 5.95 -12.26
C TYR A 357 -5.41 6.70 -13.55
N ILE A 358 -5.55 5.99 -14.68
CA ILE A 358 -5.14 6.47 -16.01
C ILE A 358 -5.80 7.81 -16.40
N ASP A 359 -7.05 8.02 -15.98
CA ASP A 359 -7.83 9.22 -16.27
C ASP A 359 -7.71 10.32 -15.18
N ASP A 360 -6.92 10.09 -14.13
CA ASP A 360 -6.81 10.99 -12.98
C ASP A 360 -5.45 11.68 -12.94
N THR A 361 -5.46 13.02 -12.96
CA THR A 361 -4.26 13.85 -12.95
C THR A 361 -3.93 14.44 -11.57
N SER A 362 -4.61 14.00 -10.50
CA SER A 362 -4.42 14.48 -9.12
C SER A 362 -2.98 14.36 -8.62
N TRP A 363 -2.25 13.35 -9.09
CA TRP A 363 -0.84 13.12 -8.76
C TRP A 363 0.08 14.29 -9.20
N MET A 364 -0.36 15.10 -10.17
CA MET A 364 0.40 16.26 -10.66
C MET A 364 0.40 17.42 -9.66
N SER A 365 -0.51 17.43 -8.68
CA SER A 365 -0.67 18.54 -7.72
C SER A 365 0.38 18.58 -6.61
N PHE A 366 1.01 17.45 -6.27
CA PHE A 366 1.96 17.36 -5.16
C PHE A 366 3.27 18.05 -5.52
N MET A 367 3.80 18.94 -4.69
CA MET A 367 5.09 19.61 -4.92
C MET A 367 5.98 19.57 -3.69
N LEU A 368 7.27 19.24 -3.87
CA LEU A 368 8.26 19.16 -2.80
C LEU A 368 9.21 20.36 -2.86
N TYR A 369 9.28 21.13 -1.78
CA TYR A 369 10.27 22.17 -1.55
C TYR A 369 11.33 21.68 -0.55
N GLY A 370 12.59 22.10 -0.73
CA GLY A 370 13.68 21.71 0.17
C GLY A 370 14.60 20.66 -0.47
N ASP A 371 15.13 19.75 0.36
CA ASP A 371 16.10 18.75 -0.08
C ASP A 371 15.42 17.44 -0.53
N PRO A 372 15.32 17.16 -1.84
CA PRO A 372 14.75 15.91 -2.33
C PRO A 372 15.58 14.67 -1.96
N MET A 373 16.85 14.82 -1.60
CA MET A 373 17.72 13.71 -1.20
C MET A 373 17.60 13.35 0.29
N GLN A 374 16.84 14.13 1.06
CA GLN A 374 16.63 13.90 2.48
C GLN A 374 16.03 12.51 2.73
N ARG A 375 16.59 11.79 3.72
CA ARG A 375 16.02 10.54 4.27
C ARG A 375 15.58 10.78 5.69
N LEU A 376 14.34 10.40 6.02
CA LEU A 376 13.80 10.60 7.37
C LEU A 376 14.16 9.44 8.30
N VAL A 377 14.18 8.22 7.78
CA VAL A 377 14.49 6.98 8.52
C VAL A 377 15.73 6.34 7.90
N ALA A 378 16.56 5.68 8.72
CA ALA A 378 17.70 4.91 8.22
C ALA A 378 17.20 3.67 7.45
N SER A 379 17.82 3.35 6.31
CA SER A 379 17.43 2.16 5.54
C SER A 379 17.70 0.89 6.34
N SER A 380 16.68 0.05 6.54
CA SER A 380 16.81 -1.26 7.16
C SER A 380 17.48 -2.30 6.25
N LEU A 381 17.78 -1.93 5.01
CA LEU A 381 18.44 -2.78 4.02
C LEU A 381 19.93 -2.46 4.00
N SER A 382 20.74 -3.47 4.35
CA SER A 382 22.16 -3.54 4.00
C SER A 382 22.36 -3.19 2.52
N ASP A 383 23.42 -2.44 2.20
CA ASP A 383 23.93 -2.14 0.86
C ASP A 383 24.13 -3.40 -0.01
N LYS A 384 23.03 -3.95 -0.51
CA LYS A 384 22.95 -4.79 -1.69
C LYS A 384 21.77 -4.27 -2.49
N GLU A 385 22.13 -3.46 -3.48
CA GLU A 385 21.33 -3.08 -4.63
C GLU A 385 20.12 -4.00 -4.81
N ARG A 386 18.90 -3.45 -4.60
CA ARG A 386 17.75 -3.99 -5.33
C ARG A 386 18.15 -3.88 -6.80
N PRO A 387 18.13 -4.97 -7.59
CA PRO A 387 18.42 -4.85 -8.99
C PRO A 387 17.43 -3.86 -9.58
N ILE A 388 17.96 -2.91 -10.36
CA ILE A 388 17.20 -2.02 -11.22
C ILE A 388 16.23 -2.91 -12.00
N GLU A 389 14.94 -2.83 -11.70
CA GLU A 389 13.92 -3.49 -12.52
C GLU A 389 14.13 -2.99 -13.95
N PRO A 390 14.29 -3.90 -14.93
CA PRO A 390 14.45 -3.48 -16.30
C PRO A 390 13.19 -2.75 -16.74
N ARG A 391 13.41 -1.64 -17.45
CA ARG A 391 12.40 -0.85 -18.16
C ARG A 391 11.43 -1.79 -18.88
N LEU A 392 10.19 -1.85 -18.41
CA LEU A 392 9.09 -2.39 -19.19
C LEU A 392 8.61 -1.28 -20.13
N ASP A 393 9.09 -1.33 -21.38
CA ASP A 393 8.44 -0.63 -22.49
C ASP A 393 7.18 -1.43 -22.90
N PRO A 394 6.02 -0.79 -23.06
CA PRO A 394 4.74 -1.50 -23.20
C PRO A 394 4.42 -1.98 -24.62
N PHE A 395 5.40 -2.22 -25.50
CA PHE A 395 5.17 -2.75 -26.84
C PHE A 395 6.36 -3.56 -27.38
N GLU A 396 6.46 -4.83 -26.98
CA GLU A 396 7.09 -5.86 -27.82
C GLU A 396 6.23 -7.12 -27.76
N ASP A 397 5.29 -7.23 -28.69
CA ASP A 397 4.79 -8.53 -29.14
C ASP A 397 5.93 -9.23 -29.90
N THR A 398 6.00 -10.55 -29.73
CA THR A 398 6.91 -11.50 -30.40
C THR A 398 8.39 -11.50 -29.96
N GLN A 399 8.70 -12.24 -28.89
CA GLN A 399 9.84 -13.15 -28.94
C GLN A 399 9.71 -14.35 -27.99
N ILE A 400 10.05 -15.49 -28.57
CA ILE A 400 9.89 -16.86 -28.09
C ILE A 400 10.76 -17.08 -26.84
N MET A 401 10.14 -17.53 -25.74
CA MET A 401 10.86 -17.93 -24.53
C MET A 401 11.66 -19.23 -24.78
N ALA A 402 12.95 -19.19 -24.46
CA ALA A 402 13.77 -20.35 -24.09
C ALA A 402 14.47 -20.07 -22.75
N PRO A 403 14.77 -21.10 -21.95
CA PRO A 403 14.56 -21.06 -20.50
C PRO A 403 15.77 -20.54 -19.73
N ILE A 404 15.51 -19.69 -18.74
CA ILE A 404 16.45 -19.42 -17.66
C ILE A 404 16.03 -20.32 -16.49
N LEU A 405 16.96 -21.16 -16.03
CA LEU A 405 16.78 -22.03 -14.87
C LEU A 405 16.37 -21.24 -13.62
N PRO A 406 15.51 -21.80 -12.75
CA PRO A 406 14.89 -21.07 -11.65
C PRO A 406 15.84 -20.92 -10.46
N SER A 407 16.06 -19.68 -10.02
CA SER A 407 16.52 -19.39 -8.66
C SER A 407 15.32 -19.27 -7.71
N SER A 408 15.19 -20.27 -6.84
CA SER A 408 14.42 -20.34 -5.59
C SER A 408 12.90 -20.03 -5.60
N GLY A 409 12.09 -21.10 -5.65
CA GLY A 409 10.96 -21.28 -4.72
C GLY A 409 9.54 -20.95 -5.18
N THR A 410 9.31 -20.48 -6.40
CA THR A 410 7.93 -20.23 -6.89
C THR A 410 7.43 -21.40 -7.75
N PRO A 411 6.24 -21.96 -7.46
CA PRO A 411 5.69 -23.06 -8.26
C PRO A 411 5.34 -22.59 -9.68
N ASP A 412 5.53 -23.46 -10.67
CA ASP A 412 5.18 -23.20 -12.07
C ASP A 412 3.70 -22.81 -12.20
N ARG A 413 3.43 -21.72 -12.93
CA ARG A 413 2.10 -21.11 -13.10
C ARG A 413 1.46 -21.39 -14.46
N ARG A 414 2.05 -22.23 -15.31
CA ARG A 414 1.50 -22.53 -16.66
C ARG A 414 0.06 -23.04 -16.61
N PHE A 415 -0.22 -24.00 -15.74
CA PHE A 415 -1.55 -24.55 -15.57
C PHE A 415 -2.54 -23.49 -15.03
N LEU A 416 -2.12 -22.71 -14.02
CA LEU A 416 -2.90 -21.60 -13.48
C LEU A 416 -3.29 -20.58 -14.57
N ARG A 417 -2.38 -20.23 -15.48
CA ARG A 417 -2.66 -19.30 -16.59
C ARG A 417 -3.77 -19.83 -17.51
N ALA A 418 -3.74 -21.11 -17.86
CA ALA A 418 -4.78 -21.72 -18.68
C ALA A 418 -6.15 -21.77 -17.99
N VAL A 419 -6.18 -22.05 -16.67
CA VAL A 419 -7.42 -21.99 -15.88
C VAL A 419 -7.96 -20.55 -15.81
N LEU A 420 -7.09 -19.55 -15.71
CA LEU A 420 -7.48 -18.13 -15.75
C LEU A 420 -8.07 -17.74 -17.11
N GLU A 421 -7.50 -18.19 -18.22
CA GLU A 421 -8.06 -17.98 -19.55
C GLU A 421 -9.47 -18.55 -19.69
N LEU A 422 -9.70 -19.79 -19.21
CA LEU A 422 -11.02 -20.41 -19.18
C LEU A 422 -12.01 -19.62 -18.31
N SER A 423 -11.54 -19.09 -17.19
CA SER A 423 -12.35 -18.31 -16.25
C SER A 423 -12.72 -16.93 -16.80
N LEU A 424 -11.79 -16.26 -17.49
CA LEU A 424 -12.04 -15.00 -18.20
C LEU A 424 -13.02 -15.19 -19.36
N GLY A 425 -12.89 -16.29 -20.12
CA GLY A 425 -13.86 -16.67 -21.15
C GLY A 425 -15.26 -16.86 -20.58
N GLU A 426 -15.38 -17.38 -19.36
CA GLU A 426 -16.66 -17.55 -18.67
C GLU A 426 -17.24 -16.20 -18.20
N ALA A 427 -16.43 -15.32 -17.62
CA ALA A 427 -16.88 -13.98 -17.21
C ALA A 427 -17.37 -13.15 -18.41
N ARG A 428 -16.68 -13.22 -19.57
CA ARG A 428 -17.13 -12.58 -20.83
C ARG A 428 -18.46 -13.14 -21.30
N ARG A 429 -18.61 -14.46 -21.30
CA ARG A 429 -19.86 -15.13 -21.71
C ARG A 429 -21.06 -14.70 -20.87
N MET A 430 -20.82 -14.42 -19.59
CA MET A 430 -21.84 -13.97 -18.64
C MET A 430 -22.01 -12.44 -18.59
N HIS A 431 -21.35 -11.70 -19.50
CA HIS A 431 -21.40 -10.24 -19.54
C HIS A 431 -21.02 -9.57 -18.20
N LYS A 432 -20.04 -10.15 -17.48
CA LYS A 432 -19.50 -9.59 -16.24
C LYS A 432 -18.25 -8.76 -16.53
N ASP A 433 -18.11 -7.65 -15.81
CA ASP A 433 -16.96 -6.73 -15.81
C ASP A 433 -15.91 -7.10 -14.74
N TYR A 434 -16.12 -8.19 -14.01
CA TYR A 434 -15.21 -8.70 -12.97
C TYR A 434 -14.99 -10.21 -13.06
N LEU A 435 -13.80 -10.64 -12.63
CA LEU A 435 -13.44 -12.05 -12.46
C LEU A 435 -13.53 -12.41 -10.97
N GLY A 436 -14.65 -13.02 -10.58
CA GLY A 436 -14.88 -13.54 -9.22
C GLY A 436 -14.64 -15.05 -9.08
N THR A 437 -14.60 -15.53 -7.83
CA THR A 437 -14.41 -16.94 -7.46
C THR A 437 -15.32 -17.94 -8.18
N PRO A 438 -16.61 -17.65 -8.43
CA PRO A 438 -17.49 -18.58 -9.14
C PRO A 438 -17.00 -18.88 -10.56
N HIS A 439 -16.36 -17.94 -11.25
CA HIS A 439 -15.82 -18.17 -12.59
C HIS A 439 -14.63 -19.13 -12.57
N LEU A 440 -13.78 -19.04 -11.54
CA LEU A 440 -12.68 -19.99 -11.30
C LEU A 440 -13.24 -21.39 -11.07
N PHE A 441 -14.24 -21.53 -10.18
CA PHE A 441 -14.87 -22.83 -9.90
C PHE A 441 -15.53 -23.41 -11.16
N ILE A 442 -16.25 -22.57 -11.90
CA ILE A 442 -16.83 -22.96 -13.18
C ILE A 442 -15.70 -23.49 -14.08
N ALA A 443 -14.60 -22.75 -14.29
CA ALA A 443 -13.48 -23.22 -15.12
C ALA A 443 -12.93 -24.59 -14.70
N LEU A 444 -12.81 -24.88 -13.40
CA LEU A 444 -12.37 -26.19 -12.90
C LEU A 444 -13.33 -27.33 -13.30
N THR A 445 -14.65 -27.11 -13.26
CA THR A 445 -15.64 -28.11 -13.76
C THR A 445 -15.56 -28.36 -15.27
N LYS A 446 -14.81 -27.54 -16.01
CA LYS A 446 -14.61 -27.64 -17.46
C LYS A 446 -13.36 -28.44 -17.85
N LEU A 447 -12.51 -28.77 -16.88
CA LEU A 447 -11.27 -29.48 -17.12
C LEU A 447 -11.58 -30.97 -17.33
N ASP A 448 -11.49 -31.41 -18.59
CA ASP A 448 -11.75 -32.80 -18.93
C ASP A 448 -10.73 -33.73 -18.26
N GLY A 449 -11.24 -34.76 -17.57
CA GLY A 449 -10.43 -35.67 -16.77
C GLY A 449 -9.92 -35.08 -15.46
N GLY A 450 -10.34 -33.86 -15.10
CA GLY A 450 -9.90 -33.16 -13.90
C GLY A 450 -10.46 -33.73 -12.59
N CYS A 451 -9.72 -33.55 -11.50
CA CYS A 451 -10.11 -34.03 -10.16
C CYS A 451 -11.40 -33.37 -9.66
N THR A 452 -11.71 -32.14 -10.09
CA THR A 452 -12.97 -31.46 -9.74
C THR A 452 -14.18 -32.12 -10.42
N GLN A 453 -14.03 -32.52 -11.68
CA GLN A 453 -15.10 -33.26 -12.39
C GLN A 453 -15.32 -34.64 -11.77
N ASP A 454 -14.23 -35.34 -11.47
CA ASP A 454 -14.26 -36.66 -10.85
C ASP A 454 -14.96 -36.63 -9.48
N ALA A 455 -14.53 -35.72 -8.60
CA ALA A 455 -15.13 -35.57 -7.27
C ALA A 455 -16.63 -35.23 -7.31
N LEU A 456 -17.07 -34.38 -8.25
CA LEU A 456 -18.50 -34.10 -8.45
C LEU A 456 -19.27 -35.34 -8.91
N ARG A 457 -18.71 -36.16 -9.80
CA ARG A 457 -19.32 -37.41 -10.26
C ARG A 457 -19.40 -38.44 -9.13
N SER A 458 -18.39 -38.52 -8.27
CA SER A 458 -18.41 -39.38 -7.07
C SER A 458 -19.50 -39.00 -6.08
N LEU A 459 -19.89 -37.72 -6.03
CA LEU A 459 -21.04 -37.24 -5.24
C LEU A 459 -22.39 -37.41 -5.97
N GLY A 460 -22.40 -37.98 -7.19
CA GLY A 460 -23.62 -38.18 -7.99
C GLY A 460 -24.08 -36.96 -8.78
N PHE A 461 -23.25 -35.91 -8.90
CA PHE A 461 -23.59 -34.69 -9.64
C PHE A 461 -22.88 -34.63 -11.00
N SER A 462 -23.61 -34.20 -12.04
CA SER A 462 -22.99 -33.92 -13.34
C SER A 462 -22.24 -32.57 -13.28
N PRO A 463 -20.93 -32.52 -13.62
CA PRO A 463 -20.17 -31.26 -13.62
C PRO A 463 -20.79 -30.18 -14.52
N LYS A 464 -21.41 -30.60 -15.64
CA LYS A 464 -22.14 -29.70 -16.54
C LYS A 464 -23.37 -29.11 -15.87
N GLN A 465 -24.19 -29.92 -15.20
CA GLN A 465 -25.38 -29.43 -14.50
C GLN A 465 -25.03 -28.46 -13.37
N VAL A 466 -24.01 -28.78 -12.57
CA VAL A 466 -23.54 -27.90 -11.48
C VAL A 466 -23.13 -26.53 -12.03
N ARG A 467 -22.33 -26.51 -13.12
CA ARG A 467 -21.89 -25.25 -13.72
C ARG A 467 -23.05 -24.44 -14.30
N ASP A 468 -24.04 -25.09 -14.89
CA ASP A 468 -25.20 -24.43 -15.50
C ASP A 468 -26.10 -23.80 -14.42
N VAL A 469 -26.26 -24.44 -13.26
CA VAL A 469 -26.98 -23.84 -12.13
C VAL A 469 -26.22 -22.65 -11.54
N ILE A 470 -24.89 -22.75 -11.38
CA ILE A 470 -24.08 -21.63 -10.88
C ILE A 470 -24.18 -20.43 -11.84
N ARG A 471 -24.11 -20.67 -13.16
CA ARG A 471 -24.30 -19.62 -14.17
C ARG A 471 -25.65 -18.94 -14.04
N LEU A 472 -26.71 -19.73 -13.92
CA LEU A 472 -28.07 -19.23 -13.80
C LEU A 472 -28.22 -18.36 -12.55
N ALA A 473 -27.66 -18.81 -11.41
CA ALA A 473 -27.74 -18.09 -10.15
C ALA A 473 -26.99 -16.75 -10.15
N LEU A 474 -25.85 -16.68 -10.86
CA LEU A 474 -25.08 -15.43 -11.01
C LEU A 474 -25.70 -14.45 -12.01
N GLY A 475 -26.50 -14.97 -12.95
CA GLY A 475 -27.16 -14.19 -14.01
C GLY A 475 -26.20 -13.51 -14.98
N ASN A 476 -26.76 -12.88 -16.01
CA ASN A 476 -25.97 -12.06 -16.94
C ASN A 476 -25.74 -10.66 -16.37
N GLY A 477 -24.56 -10.09 -16.59
CA GLY A 477 -24.29 -8.68 -16.35
C GLY A 477 -24.63 -7.81 -17.57
N LYS A 478 -24.08 -6.59 -17.59
CA LYS A 478 -24.28 -5.59 -18.66
C LYS A 478 -23.01 -5.29 -19.44
N ALA A 479 -21.92 -6.02 -19.19
CA ALA A 479 -20.64 -5.78 -19.84
C ALA A 479 -20.68 -6.17 -21.32
N THR A 480 -20.09 -5.33 -22.16
CA THR A 480 -19.88 -5.59 -23.60
C THR A 480 -18.63 -6.45 -23.81
N SER A 481 -18.42 -6.95 -25.04
CA SER A 481 -17.23 -7.76 -25.39
C SER A 481 -15.91 -7.05 -25.09
N ASP A 482 -15.92 -5.71 -25.14
CA ASP A 482 -14.72 -4.87 -25.03
C ASP A 482 -14.49 -4.35 -23.60
N THR A 483 -15.37 -4.72 -22.65
CA THR A 483 -15.23 -4.33 -21.25
C THR A 483 -14.06 -5.09 -20.61
N THR A 484 -13.09 -4.36 -20.06
CA THR A 484 -11.96 -4.93 -19.33
C THR A 484 -12.45 -5.69 -18.08
N ILE A 485 -12.04 -6.95 -17.93
CA ILE A 485 -12.42 -7.80 -16.80
C ILE A 485 -11.28 -7.81 -15.78
N LEU A 486 -11.55 -7.32 -14.58
CA LEU A 486 -10.58 -7.28 -13.49
C LEU A 486 -10.90 -8.33 -12.40
N PRO A 487 -9.89 -9.02 -11.83
CA PRO A 487 -10.12 -9.93 -10.72
C PRO A 487 -10.55 -9.16 -9.47
N THR A 488 -11.60 -9.66 -8.81
CA THR A 488 -12.04 -9.11 -7.52
C THR A 488 -10.94 -9.30 -6.47
N ARG A 489 -10.96 -8.48 -5.40
CA ARG A 489 -10.04 -8.64 -4.26
C ARG A 489 -10.02 -10.09 -3.74
N ARG A 490 -11.21 -10.67 -3.60
CA ARG A 490 -11.41 -12.05 -3.14
C ARG A 490 -10.81 -13.10 -4.11
N CYS A 491 -10.96 -12.88 -5.40
CA CYS A 491 -10.34 -13.70 -6.44
C CYS A 491 -8.80 -13.65 -6.36
N LYS A 492 -8.22 -12.47 -6.14
CA LYS A 492 -6.76 -12.32 -5.95
C LYS A 492 -6.27 -13.08 -4.70
N GLU A 493 -7.01 -13.02 -3.60
CA GLU A 493 -6.71 -13.75 -2.35
C GLU A 493 -6.75 -15.28 -2.56
N ILE A 494 -7.69 -15.77 -3.37
CA ILE A 494 -7.77 -17.19 -3.73
C ILE A 494 -6.61 -17.65 -4.59
N LEU A 495 -6.21 -16.86 -5.59
CA LEU A 495 -5.08 -17.22 -6.45
C LEU A 495 -3.77 -17.29 -5.64
N GLN A 496 -3.56 -16.37 -4.70
CA GLN A 496 -2.44 -16.44 -3.77
C GLN A 496 -2.53 -17.65 -2.83
N THR A 497 -3.74 -18.04 -2.42
CA THR A 497 -3.96 -19.23 -1.59
C THR A 497 -3.68 -20.51 -2.37
N ALA A 498 -4.05 -20.59 -3.65
CA ALA A 498 -3.74 -21.71 -4.53
C ALA A 498 -2.22 -21.90 -4.69
N GLU A 499 -1.47 -20.81 -4.88
CA GLU A 499 -0.01 -20.86 -4.94
C GLU A 499 0.62 -21.37 -3.64
N ARG A 500 0.10 -20.93 -2.50
CA ARG A 500 0.54 -21.45 -1.19
C ARG A 500 0.19 -22.92 -1.00
N ASN A 501 -1.00 -23.35 -1.43
CA ASN A 501 -1.41 -24.75 -1.35
C ASN A 501 -0.49 -25.65 -2.18
N ALA A 502 -0.12 -25.23 -3.40
CA ALA A 502 0.82 -25.94 -4.25
C ALA A 502 2.23 -26.04 -3.64
N ALA A 503 2.73 -24.94 -3.08
CA ALA A 503 4.02 -24.93 -2.39
C ALA A 503 4.00 -25.83 -1.13
N ASN A 504 2.90 -25.82 -0.36
CA ASN A 504 2.76 -26.61 0.86
C ASN A 504 2.57 -28.11 0.60
N SER A 505 1.99 -28.50 -0.54
CA SER A 505 1.89 -29.90 -0.95
C SER A 505 3.18 -30.45 -1.57
N GLY A 506 4.24 -29.62 -1.68
CA GLY A 506 5.49 -29.98 -2.33
C GLY A 506 5.38 -30.05 -3.85
N SER A 507 4.29 -29.55 -4.44
CA SER A 507 4.12 -29.51 -5.88
C SER A 507 5.01 -28.44 -6.51
N SER A 508 5.71 -28.81 -7.58
CA SER A 508 6.52 -27.88 -8.37
C SER A 508 5.67 -26.96 -9.27
N ALA A 509 4.36 -27.18 -9.34
CA ALA A 509 3.42 -26.43 -10.15
C ALA A 509 2.09 -26.18 -9.42
N VAL A 510 1.43 -25.06 -9.73
CA VAL A 510 0.05 -24.78 -9.29
C VAL A 510 -0.89 -25.66 -10.12
N ASP A 511 -1.31 -26.78 -9.55
CA ASP A 511 -2.15 -27.81 -10.16
C ASP A 511 -3.66 -27.61 -9.90
N GLU A 512 -4.52 -28.46 -10.47
CA GLU A 512 -5.96 -28.34 -10.29
C GLU A 512 -6.38 -28.44 -8.82
N ARG A 513 -5.73 -29.33 -8.05
CA ARG A 513 -6.06 -29.58 -6.62
C ARG A 513 -5.81 -28.35 -5.77
N SER A 514 -4.68 -27.68 -5.97
CA SER A 514 -4.33 -26.47 -5.20
C SER A 514 -5.32 -25.32 -5.46
N ILE A 515 -5.77 -25.15 -6.71
CA ILE A 515 -6.79 -24.16 -7.10
C ILE A 515 -8.16 -24.55 -6.55
N ALA A 516 -8.59 -25.79 -6.73
CA ALA A 516 -9.87 -26.30 -6.24
C ALA A 516 -9.96 -26.18 -4.71
N GLN A 517 -8.90 -26.53 -3.99
CA GLN A 517 -8.81 -26.35 -2.54
C GLN A 517 -8.97 -24.89 -2.15
N ALA A 518 -8.25 -23.97 -2.80
CA ALA A 518 -8.33 -22.55 -2.46
C ALA A 518 -9.73 -21.98 -2.71
N VAL A 519 -10.37 -22.38 -3.82
CA VAL A 519 -11.73 -21.97 -4.19
C VAL A 519 -12.78 -22.54 -3.24
N LEU A 520 -12.68 -23.81 -2.86
CA LEU A 520 -13.67 -24.49 -2.02
C LEU A 520 -13.48 -24.22 -0.53
N SER A 521 -12.26 -23.87 -0.10
CA SER A 521 -11.97 -23.50 1.30
C SER A 521 -12.37 -22.05 1.62
N GLU A 522 -12.88 -21.31 0.63
CA GLU A 522 -13.44 -19.98 0.79
C GLU A 522 -14.76 -20.05 1.58
N GLY A 523 -14.65 -20.11 2.91
CA GLY A 523 -15.82 -19.97 3.80
C GLY A 523 -16.61 -18.69 3.52
N ASP A 524 -17.94 -18.76 3.62
CA ASP A 524 -18.88 -17.67 3.32
C ASP A 524 -18.72 -17.06 1.90
N GLY A 525 -18.25 -17.86 0.94
CA GLY A 525 -18.12 -17.50 -0.48
C GLY A 525 -19.40 -17.72 -1.28
N VAL A 526 -19.57 -16.95 -2.37
CA VAL A 526 -20.69 -17.16 -3.31
C VAL A 526 -20.66 -18.58 -3.87
N THR A 527 -19.48 -19.11 -4.17
CA THR A 527 -19.30 -20.50 -4.62
C THR A 527 -19.72 -21.50 -3.53
N HIS A 528 -19.30 -21.28 -2.29
CA HIS A 528 -19.66 -22.12 -1.14
C HIS A 528 -21.18 -22.13 -0.89
N GLU A 529 -21.83 -20.97 -0.94
CA GLU A 529 -23.28 -20.82 -0.78
C GLU A 529 -24.05 -21.55 -1.90
N LEU A 530 -23.64 -21.36 -3.16
CA LEU A 530 -24.30 -21.99 -4.31
C LEU A 530 -24.16 -23.52 -4.30
N LEU A 531 -22.99 -24.05 -3.95
CA LEU A 531 -22.78 -25.49 -3.80
C LEU A 531 -23.61 -26.06 -2.65
N THR A 532 -23.69 -25.37 -1.53
CA THR A 532 -24.51 -25.80 -0.38
C THR A 532 -25.99 -25.84 -0.76
N LYS A 533 -26.48 -24.84 -1.51
CA LYS A 533 -27.86 -24.81 -2.03
C LYS A 533 -28.16 -25.94 -3.01
N LEU A 534 -27.15 -26.42 -3.74
CA LEU A 534 -27.22 -27.59 -4.62
C LEU A 534 -27.17 -28.92 -3.86
N GLY A 535 -27.00 -28.89 -2.53
CA GLY A 535 -26.83 -30.09 -1.70
C GLY A 535 -25.41 -30.67 -1.75
N ILE A 536 -24.44 -29.94 -2.31
CA ILE A 536 -23.04 -30.34 -2.36
C ILE A 536 -22.33 -29.73 -1.15
N ASN A 537 -21.82 -30.58 -0.26
CA ASN A 537 -21.01 -30.13 0.88
C ASN A 537 -19.58 -29.79 0.42
N PRO A 538 -19.13 -28.51 0.52
CA PRO A 538 -17.81 -28.11 0.01
C PRO A 538 -16.65 -28.81 0.72
N SER A 539 -16.76 -29.10 2.02
CA SER A 539 -15.74 -29.83 2.78
C SER A 539 -15.58 -31.26 2.29
N GLN A 540 -16.70 -31.94 2.00
CA GLN A 540 -16.70 -33.28 1.42
C GLN A 540 -16.15 -33.27 0.00
N LEU A 541 -16.46 -32.23 -0.78
CA LEU A 541 -15.94 -32.06 -2.14
C LEU A 541 -14.42 -31.84 -2.13
N ILE A 542 -13.87 -31.07 -1.17
CA ILE A 542 -12.42 -30.92 -1.00
C ILE A 542 -11.75 -32.27 -0.71
N GLU A 543 -12.31 -33.07 0.19
CA GLU A 543 -11.77 -34.39 0.53
C GLU A 543 -11.71 -35.32 -0.69
N LEU A 544 -12.76 -35.32 -1.52
CA LEU A 544 -12.81 -36.09 -2.76
C LEU A 544 -11.83 -35.57 -3.83
N VAL A 545 -11.69 -34.25 -3.96
CA VAL A 545 -10.70 -33.64 -4.87
C VAL A 545 -9.27 -34.01 -4.45
N MET A 546 -8.99 -34.02 -3.14
CA MET A 546 -7.67 -34.35 -2.60
C MET A 546 -7.33 -35.84 -2.71
N SER A 547 -8.33 -36.71 -2.61
CA SER A 547 -8.17 -38.16 -2.72
C SER A 547 -8.27 -38.69 -4.15
N SER A 548 -8.77 -37.89 -5.11
CA SER A 548 -8.87 -38.28 -6.52
C SER A 548 -7.49 -38.42 -7.17
N SER A 549 -7.28 -39.53 -7.88
CA SER A 549 -6.11 -39.76 -8.73
C SER A 549 -6.27 -39.15 -10.14
N ALA A 550 -7.41 -38.54 -10.46
CA ALA A 550 -7.67 -37.93 -11.76
C ALA A 550 -6.79 -36.68 -11.98
N ARG A 551 -6.40 -36.44 -13.22
CA ARG A 551 -5.59 -35.28 -13.63
C ARG A 551 -6.18 -34.70 -14.90
N ALA A 552 -6.38 -33.39 -14.93
CA ALA A 552 -6.88 -32.72 -16.12
C ALA A 552 -5.95 -33.00 -17.30
N LEU A 553 -6.51 -33.23 -18.49
CA LEU A 553 -5.72 -33.41 -19.71
C LEU A 553 -4.72 -32.27 -19.96
N LEU A 554 -5.06 -31.08 -19.44
CA LEU A 554 -4.24 -29.88 -19.51
C LEU A 554 -2.96 -29.95 -18.62
N GLU A 555 -2.92 -30.84 -17.62
CA GLU A 555 -1.72 -31.14 -16.81
C GLU A 555 -0.76 -32.12 -17.51
N LEU A 556 -1.18 -32.77 -18.62
CA LEU A 556 -0.45 -33.86 -19.26
C LEU A 556 0.39 -33.45 -20.49
N VAL A 557 0.53 -32.15 -20.78
CA VAL A 557 1.37 -31.66 -21.88
C VAL A 557 2.84 -31.57 -21.41
N PRO A 558 3.77 -32.37 -21.94
CA PRO A 558 5.13 -32.47 -21.41
C PRO A 558 6.02 -31.27 -21.81
N SER A 559 6.82 -30.78 -20.87
CA SER A 559 8.00 -29.95 -21.14
C SER A 559 9.21 -30.84 -21.45
N VAL A 560 9.94 -30.51 -22.52
CA VAL A 560 11.15 -31.19 -23.00
C VAL A 560 12.35 -31.00 -22.04
N GLY A 561 12.98 -32.13 -21.65
CA GLY A 561 14.33 -32.30 -21.08
C GLY A 561 14.45 -32.19 -19.55
N ALA A 562 14.99 -33.14 -18.77
CA ALA A 562 15.58 -34.48 -18.95
C ALA A 562 15.41 -35.22 -17.58
N SER A 563 14.80 -36.41 -17.50
CA SER A 563 15.39 -37.78 -17.44
C SER A 563 15.93 -38.21 -16.04
N PRO A 564 16.06 -39.52 -15.72
CA PRO A 564 15.00 -40.48 -15.36
C PRO A 564 15.29 -41.26 -14.04
N GLU A 565 14.37 -42.17 -13.67
CA GLU A 565 14.49 -43.25 -12.66
C GLU A 565 14.30 -42.84 -11.18
N VAL A 566 13.50 -43.51 -10.35
CA VAL A 566 13.31 -44.97 -10.20
C VAL A 566 11.83 -45.32 -10.01
N ILE A 567 11.36 -46.28 -10.80
CA ILE A 567 10.16 -47.08 -10.56
C ILE A 567 10.56 -48.20 -9.60
N GLN A 568 9.83 -48.36 -8.50
CA GLN A 568 9.68 -49.66 -7.85
C GLN A 568 8.20 -49.90 -7.62
N GLU A 569 7.67 -50.79 -8.45
CA GLU A 569 6.44 -51.55 -8.22
C GLU A 569 6.64 -52.49 -7.04
N GLU A 570 5.61 -52.66 -6.21
CA GLU A 570 5.18 -53.99 -5.79
C GLU A 570 3.68 -53.98 -5.52
N LEU A 571 3.01 -54.96 -6.13
CA LEU A 571 1.56 -55.22 -6.12
C LEU A 571 1.16 -56.08 -4.89
N PRO A 572 -0.15 -56.32 -4.67
CA PRO A 572 -0.77 -56.57 -3.36
C PRO A 572 -0.93 -58.06 -3.03
N ASP A 573 -1.12 -58.39 -1.75
CA ASP A 573 -1.72 -59.66 -1.33
C ASP A 573 -2.54 -59.55 -0.02
N ALA A 574 -3.87 -59.68 -0.20
CA ALA A 574 -4.80 -60.63 0.40
C ALA A 574 -4.78 -61.02 1.92
N ILE A 575 -6.02 -60.98 2.47
CA ILE A 575 -6.65 -61.88 3.49
C ILE A 575 -6.52 -61.55 5.00
N GLY A 576 -7.68 -61.26 5.62
CA GLY A 576 -8.08 -61.93 6.86
C GLY A 576 -8.51 -61.03 8.03
N PRO A 577 -9.41 -61.50 8.93
CA PRO A 577 -10.40 -60.67 9.63
C PRO A 577 -10.18 -60.53 11.16
N GLU A 578 -11.09 -59.77 11.79
CA GLU A 578 -11.44 -59.73 13.23
C GLU A 578 -10.68 -58.76 14.18
N GLY A 579 -11.42 -57.72 14.60
CA GLY A 579 -11.86 -57.50 15.98
C GLY A 579 -10.84 -57.44 17.13
N SER A 580 -10.72 -56.28 17.76
CA SER A 580 -10.60 -56.21 19.23
C SER A 580 -11.17 -54.91 19.78
N ALA A 581 -12.24 -55.04 20.57
CA ALA A 581 -12.78 -54.02 21.44
C ALA A 581 -12.07 -54.03 22.81
N SER A 582 -11.85 -52.83 23.38
CA SER A 582 -11.87 -52.44 24.80
C SER A 582 -10.98 -51.19 24.94
N SER A 583 -11.29 -50.16 25.73
CA SER A 583 -11.97 -50.12 27.03
C SER A 583 -12.71 -48.79 27.27
N LYS A 584 -13.91 -48.88 27.86
CA LYS A 584 -14.65 -47.78 28.50
C LYS A 584 -14.03 -47.42 29.86
N GLY A 585 -14.08 -46.14 30.22
CA GLY A 585 -14.53 -45.71 31.56
C GLY A 585 -13.65 -44.71 32.32
N ALA A 586 -14.07 -43.44 32.35
CA ALA A 586 -14.23 -42.60 33.55
C ALA A 586 -14.75 -41.22 33.08
N GLY A 587 -15.71 -40.64 33.81
CA GLY A 587 -16.54 -39.50 33.35
C GLY A 587 -15.74 -38.33 32.80
N ALA A 588 -15.81 -38.12 31.48
CA ALA A 588 -15.23 -36.96 30.84
C ALA A 588 -15.89 -35.70 31.41
N SER A 589 -15.10 -34.83 32.04
CA SER A 589 -15.59 -33.57 32.57
C SER A 589 -16.24 -32.75 31.43
N VAL A 590 -17.16 -31.84 31.77
CA VAL A 590 -17.83 -31.00 30.76
C VAL A 590 -16.80 -30.29 29.85
N LEU A 591 -15.65 -29.92 30.42
CA LEU A 591 -14.48 -29.38 29.72
C LEU A 591 -13.86 -30.34 28.68
N GLU A 592 -13.83 -31.65 28.94
CA GLU A 592 -13.27 -32.65 28.01
C GLU A 592 -14.21 -32.96 26.84
N ARG A 593 -15.52 -32.75 27.03
CA ARG A 593 -16.50 -32.87 25.95
C ARG A 593 -16.61 -31.63 25.08
N LEU A 594 -16.36 -30.45 25.64
CA LEU A 594 -16.58 -29.16 24.96
C LEU A 594 -15.28 -28.46 24.52
N GLY A 595 -14.13 -28.84 25.09
CA GLY A 595 -12.83 -28.25 24.81
C GLY A 595 -11.87 -29.19 24.09
N ARG A 596 -10.86 -28.61 23.45
CA ARG A 596 -9.74 -29.30 22.80
C ARG A 596 -8.52 -29.28 23.72
N ASP A 597 -8.05 -30.45 24.16
CA ASP A 597 -6.87 -30.55 25.04
C ASP A 597 -5.57 -30.38 24.24
N LEU A 598 -4.91 -29.23 24.40
CA LEU A 598 -3.68 -28.90 23.70
C LEU A 598 -2.46 -29.60 24.29
N THR A 599 -2.46 -29.91 25.59
CA THR A 599 -1.38 -30.66 26.24
C THR A 599 -1.33 -32.10 25.73
N LYS A 600 -2.50 -32.73 25.52
CA LYS A 600 -2.61 -34.06 24.90
C LYS A 600 -2.19 -34.09 23.42
N GLN A 601 -2.45 -33.01 22.68
CA GLN A 601 -2.00 -32.90 21.29
C GLN A 601 -0.49 -32.65 21.19
N ALA A 602 0.07 -31.91 22.14
CA ALA A 602 1.51 -31.72 22.27
C ALA A 602 2.22 -33.05 22.58
N SER A 603 1.69 -33.88 23.50
CA SER A 603 2.26 -35.21 23.78
C SER A 603 2.24 -36.15 22.57
N ASN A 604 1.23 -36.01 21.72
CA ASN A 604 1.08 -36.79 20.49
C ASN A 604 1.85 -36.21 19.29
N LYS A 605 2.62 -35.12 19.48
CA LYS A 605 3.35 -34.40 18.41
C LYS A 605 2.48 -33.90 17.26
N GLN A 606 1.21 -33.59 17.54
CA GLN A 606 0.23 -33.13 16.56
C GLN A 606 0.13 -31.59 16.46
N LEU A 607 0.88 -30.87 17.30
CA LEU A 607 0.94 -29.40 17.25
C LEU A 607 2.05 -28.94 16.31
N THR A 608 1.80 -27.85 15.59
CA THR A 608 2.81 -27.18 14.76
C THR A 608 4.00 -26.75 15.62
N PRO A 609 5.24 -27.09 15.26
CA PRO A 609 6.42 -26.70 16.04
C PRO A 609 6.55 -25.17 16.02
N LEU A 610 6.75 -24.59 17.20
CA LEU A 610 6.96 -23.15 17.32
C LEU A 610 8.40 -22.80 16.92
N ILE A 611 8.55 -21.95 15.90
CA ILE A 611 9.84 -21.46 15.41
C ILE A 611 10.04 -20.02 15.92
N GLY A 612 11.06 -19.82 16.75
CA GLY A 612 11.29 -18.55 17.45
C GLY A 612 10.19 -18.22 18.46
N ARG A 613 10.25 -17.04 19.10
CA ARG A 613 9.29 -16.54 20.11
C ARG A 613 9.46 -17.02 21.55
N ASP A 614 10.70 -17.29 21.94
CA ASP A 614 11.06 -17.59 23.33
C ASP A 614 10.71 -16.45 24.29
N ARG A 615 10.74 -15.20 23.82
CA ARG A 615 10.47 -14.02 24.64
C ARG A 615 8.99 -13.97 25.04
N GLU A 616 8.11 -14.20 24.08
CA GLU A 616 6.65 -14.18 24.24
C GLU A 616 6.19 -15.33 25.15
N ILE A 617 6.75 -16.54 24.98
CA ILE A 617 6.46 -17.65 25.91
C ILE A 617 6.93 -17.34 27.32
N ARG A 618 8.13 -16.76 27.49
CA ARG A 618 8.62 -16.37 28.82
C ARG A 618 7.69 -15.37 29.50
N GLN A 619 7.21 -14.38 28.75
CA GLN A 619 6.26 -13.40 29.26
C GLN A 619 4.91 -14.04 29.62
N LEU A 620 4.42 -14.96 28.79
CA LEU A 620 3.19 -15.71 29.04
C LEU A 620 3.27 -16.53 30.35
N MET A 621 4.38 -17.25 30.56
CA MET A 621 4.62 -18.00 31.80
C MET A 621 4.70 -17.08 33.02
N GLN A 622 5.40 -15.96 32.92
CA GLN A 622 5.52 -14.99 34.02
C GLN A 622 4.16 -14.43 34.45
N THR A 623 3.26 -14.13 33.49
CA THR A 623 1.91 -13.67 33.81
C THR A 623 1.07 -14.76 34.47
N LEU A 624 1.14 -16.01 33.99
CA LEU A 624 0.38 -17.14 34.56
C LEU A 624 0.81 -17.49 36.00
N MET A 625 2.04 -17.13 36.40
CA MET A 625 2.59 -17.39 37.73
C MET A 625 2.28 -16.30 38.77
N LEU A 626 1.61 -15.21 38.39
CA LEU A 626 1.20 -14.18 39.33
C LEU A 626 0.12 -14.73 40.28
N LYS A 627 0.18 -14.37 41.57
CA LYS A 627 -0.87 -14.74 42.54
C LYS A 627 -2.22 -14.07 42.23
N ASP A 628 -2.17 -12.83 41.74
CA ASP A 628 -3.32 -12.04 41.31
C ASP A 628 -3.13 -11.56 39.86
N ARG A 629 -4.22 -11.50 39.08
CA ARG A 629 -4.23 -11.10 37.66
C ARG A 629 -3.41 -12.03 36.74
N ASN A 630 -3.59 -13.33 36.93
CA ASN A 630 -2.93 -14.39 36.16
C ASN A 630 -3.59 -14.70 34.78
N ASN A 631 -4.28 -13.73 34.18
CA ASN A 631 -5.01 -13.91 32.92
C ASN A 631 -4.31 -13.16 31.77
N PRO A 632 -3.43 -13.84 31.00
CA PRO A 632 -2.71 -13.23 29.89
C PRO A 632 -3.60 -13.03 28.65
N ILE A 633 -3.42 -11.89 27.95
CA ILE A 633 -4.08 -11.60 26.67
C ILE A 633 -3.00 -11.38 25.59
N LEU A 634 -3.04 -12.19 24.53
CA LEU A 634 -2.10 -12.10 23.40
C LEU A 634 -2.65 -11.15 22.31
N ILE A 635 -2.14 -9.91 22.28
CA ILE A 635 -2.54 -8.85 21.32
C ILE A 635 -1.61 -8.83 20.09
N GLY A 636 -2.09 -8.35 18.95
CA GLY A 636 -1.44 -8.41 17.62
C GLY A 636 -2.39 -8.84 16.51
N ASP A 637 -1.95 -8.84 15.26
CA ASP A 637 -2.80 -9.08 14.11
C ASP A 637 -3.33 -10.53 13.99
N SER A 638 -4.39 -10.71 13.20
CA SER A 638 -4.93 -12.04 12.89
C SER A 638 -3.91 -12.82 12.05
N GLY A 639 -3.72 -14.11 12.36
CA GLY A 639 -2.79 -14.97 11.61
C GLY A 639 -1.31 -14.85 12.01
N VAL A 640 -0.94 -13.94 12.92
CA VAL A 640 0.44 -13.85 13.43
C VAL A 640 0.85 -15.05 14.28
N GLY A 641 0.07 -16.11 14.39
CA GLY A 641 0.43 -17.31 15.16
C GLY A 641 0.30 -17.15 16.68
N LYS A 642 -0.71 -16.42 17.15
CA LYS A 642 -1.05 -16.34 18.59
C LYS A 642 -1.34 -17.71 19.18
N THR A 643 -2.14 -18.51 18.45
CA THR A 643 -2.44 -19.90 18.79
C THR A 643 -1.19 -20.76 18.80
N THR A 644 -0.21 -20.48 17.91
CA THR A 644 1.08 -21.16 17.89
C THR A 644 1.92 -20.88 19.14
N ILE A 645 1.86 -19.66 19.70
CA ILE A 645 2.53 -19.34 20.98
C ILE A 645 1.93 -20.17 22.13
N VAL A 646 0.59 -20.29 22.14
CA VAL A 646 -0.15 -21.09 23.13
C VAL A 646 0.17 -22.59 22.98
N GLY A 647 0.24 -23.10 21.76
CA GLY A 647 0.70 -24.47 21.47
C GLY A 647 2.16 -24.71 21.87
N GLY A 648 3.03 -23.70 21.70
CA GLY A 648 4.41 -23.75 22.17
C GLY A 648 4.54 -23.81 23.69
N LEU A 649 3.62 -23.18 24.43
CA LEU A 649 3.53 -23.35 25.89
C LEU A 649 3.10 -24.77 26.26
N ALA A 650 2.09 -25.34 25.58
CA ALA A 650 1.66 -26.72 25.80
C ALA A 650 2.79 -27.72 25.58
N GLN A 651 3.60 -27.54 24.53
CA GLN A 651 4.79 -28.35 24.28
C GLN A 651 5.82 -28.25 25.41
N ARG A 652 6.05 -27.05 25.96
CA ARG A 652 7.00 -26.88 27.09
C ARG A 652 6.51 -27.52 28.38
N ILE A 653 5.21 -27.52 28.63
CA ILE A 653 4.62 -28.19 29.79
C ILE A 653 4.86 -29.70 29.68
N VAL A 654 4.60 -30.30 28.52
CA VAL A 654 4.85 -31.73 28.25
C VAL A 654 6.34 -32.08 28.33
N ASP A 655 7.20 -31.24 27.76
CA ASP A 655 8.65 -31.43 27.79
C ASP A 655 9.28 -31.17 29.18
N GLY A 656 8.50 -30.76 30.18
CA GLY A 656 8.99 -30.41 31.52
C GLY A 656 9.83 -29.13 31.59
N LYS A 657 9.87 -28.34 30.51
CA LYS A 657 10.63 -27.08 30.36
C LYS A 657 9.85 -25.86 30.88
N VAL A 658 9.16 -26.03 32.01
CA VAL A 658 8.39 -24.98 32.69
C VAL A 658 8.71 -24.91 34.19
N PRO A 659 8.49 -23.76 34.83
CA PRO A 659 8.62 -23.60 36.29
C PRO A 659 7.70 -24.57 37.07
N PRO A 660 8.04 -24.91 38.33
CA PRO A 660 7.34 -25.92 39.09
C PRO A 660 5.84 -25.61 39.30
N GLU A 661 5.42 -24.35 39.36
CA GLU A 661 4.00 -24.01 39.50
C GLU A 661 3.15 -24.37 38.27
N LEU A 662 3.78 -24.46 37.09
CA LEU A 662 3.12 -24.77 35.81
C LEU A 662 3.32 -26.23 35.36
N ARG A 663 4.07 -27.04 36.12
CA ARG A 663 4.21 -28.47 35.84
C ARG A 663 2.88 -29.20 36.05
N ASP A 664 2.66 -30.22 35.23
CA ASP A 664 1.47 -31.09 35.26
C ASP A 664 0.13 -30.35 35.11
N LYS A 665 0.15 -29.09 34.65
CA LYS A 665 -1.05 -28.32 34.34
C LYS A 665 -1.56 -28.66 32.93
N ARG A 666 -2.87 -28.68 32.77
CA ARG A 666 -3.53 -28.95 31.49
C ARG A 666 -3.92 -27.64 30.81
N LEU A 667 -3.76 -27.61 29.49
CA LEU A 667 -4.15 -26.49 28.64
C LEU A 667 -5.31 -26.91 27.74
N ILE A 668 -6.48 -26.34 27.98
CA ILE A 668 -7.72 -26.68 27.27
C ILE A 668 -8.19 -25.45 26.47
N GLU A 669 -8.36 -25.63 25.17
CA GLU A 669 -8.93 -24.61 24.28
C GLU A 669 -10.46 -24.76 24.23
N LEU A 670 -11.17 -23.68 24.49
CA LEU A 670 -12.63 -23.62 24.40
C LEU A 670 -13.04 -22.80 23.19
N SER A 671 -13.79 -23.41 22.28
CA SER A 671 -14.36 -22.71 21.13
C SER A 671 -15.74 -22.15 21.47
N ALA A 672 -15.96 -20.87 21.17
CA ALA A 672 -17.27 -20.24 21.29
C ALA A 672 -18.33 -20.98 20.46
N SER A 673 -17.94 -21.53 19.29
CA SER A 673 -18.82 -22.32 18.43
C SER A 673 -19.26 -23.62 19.09
N SER A 674 -18.39 -24.28 19.86
CA SER A 674 -18.73 -25.52 20.59
C SER A 674 -19.65 -25.26 21.79
N LEU A 675 -19.56 -24.09 22.42
CA LEU A 675 -20.42 -23.71 23.54
C LEU A 675 -21.85 -23.37 23.08
N VAL A 676 -21.98 -22.75 21.90
CA VAL A 676 -23.28 -22.39 21.29
C VAL A 676 -23.93 -23.56 20.55
N ALA A 677 -23.15 -24.54 20.09
CA ALA A 677 -23.66 -25.69 19.34
C ALA A 677 -24.70 -26.49 20.16
N GLY A 678 -25.95 -26.53 19.68
CA GLY A 678 -27.03 -27.28 20.31
C GLY A 678 -27.64 -26.62 21.54
N THR A 679 -27.40 -25.32 21.80
CA THR A 679 -28.25 -24.51 22.69
C THR A 679 -29.34 -23.86 21.85
N LYS A 680 -30.62 -24.08 22.19
CA LYS A 680 -31.75 -23.46 21.47
C LYS A 680 -32.15 -22.13 22.09
N TYR A 681 -31.89 -21.97 23.38
CA TYR A 681 -32.27 -20.80 24.15
C TYR A 681 -31.07 -20.23 24.90
N ARG A 682 -31.06 -18.91 25.09
CA ARG A 682 -29.99 -18.18 25.78
C ARG A 682 -29.71 -18.72 27.20
N GLY A 683 -30.74 -19.16 27.92
CA GLY A 683 -30.57 -19.75 29.25
C GLY A 683 -29.75 -21.05 29.25
N GLU A 684 -29.88 -21.88 28.21
CA GLU A 684 -29.10 -23.13 28.07
C GLU A 684 -27.62 -22.85 27.78
N PHE A 685 -27.32 -21.74 27.10
CA PHE A 685 -25.96 -21.27 26.88
C PHE A 685 -25.32 -20.77 28.17
N GLU A 686 -26.05 -19.97 28.95
CA GLU A 686 -25.60 -19.48 30.26
C GLU A 686 -25.37 -20.65 31.25
N GLU A 687 -26.27 -21.65 31.28
CA GLU A 687 -26.11 -22.86 32.09
C GLU A 687 -24.88 -23.70 31.69
N ARG A 688 -24.57 -23.79 30.39
CA ARG A 688 -23.34 -24.48 29.92
C ARG A 688 -22.07 -23.72 30.28
N LEU A 689 -22.11 -22.39 30.25
CA LEU A 689 -20.97 -21.56 30.66
C LEU A 689 -20.70 -21.71 32.16
N LEU A 690 -21.76 -21.77 32.99
CA LEU A 690 -21.65 -22.04 34.43
C LEU A 690 -21.04 -23.41 34.71
N LYS A 691 -21.47 -24.46 34.00
CA LYS A 691 -20.91 -25.83 34.11
C LYS A 691 -19.44 -25.97 33.65
N VAL A 692 -18.91 -24.96 32.96
CA VAL A 692 -17.50 -24.89 32.54
C VAL A 692 -16.65 -24.16 33.59
N LEU A 693 -17.26 -23.32 34.42
CA LEU A 693 -16.62 -22.55 35.49
C LEU A 693 -16.62 -23.30 36.84
N GLU A 694 -17.60 -24.18 37.06
CA GLU A 694 -17.68 -25.16 38.17
C GLU A 694 -16.81 -26.39 37.90
#